data_AF-A0A2S9A4C6-F1
#
_entry.id   AF-A0A2S9A4C6-F1
#
_cell.length_a   1.000
_cell.length_b   1.000
_cell.length_c   1.000
_cell.angle_alpha   90.00
_cell.angle_beta   90.00
_cell.angle_gamma   90.00
#
_symmetry.space_group_name_H-M   'P 1'
#
loop_
_entity.id
_entity.type
_entity.pdbx_description
1 polymer ?
#
loop_
_entity_poly.entity_id
_entity_poly.type
_entity_poly.pdbx_seq_one_letter_code
_entity_poly.pdbx_strand_id
1 'polypeptide(L)'
;MAAVDDPAPVRAAGVPARHRFGRRDLRAVPGDPDGRRRDQRHPDPARLPVPAEVLHQGRPHRRRQGLRPAPPDRSTSLYRKEPIVALETNRRTFLSFAALSVLGIVAAGSLAGCGTKGALNASAASASVLPKYIPLNGATPDLAGTAEGVPAAFFNYPAKPFRSVPAPFLKGQKVTAITNIFGPPPTPAASNPAWQEINKRLGGTVDITAVSSDDYDTKLNTVIAGGDMPDLMLNDGAAIADIIGFLESACQDLTPFLAGDKSKDYPNLANIPQAFWKPAVQNGKLYGIPIPRGMTGGSGFINQTFFEAAGVTDTSAIKNADDYLSLAKQLTGANRWALGSTKFGLIPFEHIFHVPFNWTMKSGKLVKDIETPEYLEMVSFVQKLYAAGCYAPGSEGWTKSQMSNAFISGQVAQIYDGLPAFGKPGGYQQTVPAANPANKVAPFIPFSATGGKATVWLDNIDFAWTMVKKGSTDHIKQVLQVANFLAAPFGSEEYLLMNYGAEGTDYARDAKGNPIPTPAAALNTAVPWKYLAAGPNTLYSPQFTDAIKVLHDAYTKLVPIGVADPTLGLFSPTNAKQGLTIAKPVSDAVTNFIAGRGSLNDVKSAISTWKSAGGDAIRSEFQKALSGATASPSPSA
;
A
#
# COMPACT_ATOMS: atom_id res chain seq x y z
N MET A 1 -29.86 38.48 37.47
CA MET A 1 -30.13 39.87 37.93
C MET A 1 -28.79 40.57 38.06
N ALA A 2 -28.71 41.88 37.81
CA ALA A 2 -27.45 42.63 37.84
C ALA A 2 -27.62 44.00 38.53
N ALA A 3 -26.70 44.29 39.45
CA ALA A 3 -26.30 45.59 40.01
C ALA A 3 -25.04 45.26 40.86
N VAL A 4 -23.82 45.73 40.56
CA VAL A 4 -23.29 47.12 40.46
C VAL A 4 -23.07 47.74 41.85
N ASP A 5 -21.80 47.83 42.27
CA ASP A 5 -21.12 49.11 42.57
C ASP A 5 -19.59 48.91 42.74
N ASP A 6 -18.83 49.99 42.58
CA ASP A 6 -17.35 50.12 42.70
C ASP A 6 -17.05 51.51 43.31
N PRO A 7 -16.04 51.68 44.19
CA PRO A 7 -14.80 52.31 43.69
C PRO A 7 -13.47 51.89 44.37
N ALA A 8 -12.39 51.97 43.60
CA ALA A 8 -10.98 52.03 44.04
C ALA A 8 -10.60 53.45 44.58
N PRO A 9 -9.31 53.83 44.86
CA PRO A 9 -8.03 53.10 44.80
C PRO A 9 -7.05 53.38 46.00
N VAL A 10 -5.80 52.89 45.93
CA VAL A 10 -4.53 53.66 46.17
C VAL A 10 -3.27 52.76 46.01
N ARG A 11 -2.10 53.37 45.72
CA ARG A 11 -0.79 52.71 45.47
C ARG A 11 0.15 52.73 46.70
N ALA A 12 1.11 51.80 46.78
CA ALA A 12 2.54 52.09 47.07
C ALA A 12 3.46 50.87 46.82
N ALA A 13 4.76 51.09 46.63
CA ALA A 13 5.78 50.07 46.29
C ALA A 13 6.68 49.66 47.48
N GLY A 14 7.43 48.54 47.36
CA GLY A 14 8.42 48.13 48.37
C GLY A 14 9.33 46.95 47.99
N VAL A 15 10.61 47.25 47.68
CA VAL A 15 11.78 46.35 47.48
C VAL A 15 13.06 47.22 47.63
N PRO A 16 14.32 46.72 47.80
CA PRO A 16 14.83 45.34 47.98
C PRO A 16 15.98 45.15 49.02
N ALA A 17 16.35 43.89 49.33
CA ALA A 17 17.73 43.41 49.66
C ALA A 17 17.75 41.86 49.63
N ARG A 18 18.74 41.06 49.21
CA ARG A 18 20.24 41.10 49.07
C ARG A 18 21.07 40.74 50.32
N HIS A 19 21.24 39.44 50.58
CA HIS A 19 22.49 38.85 51.11
C HIS A 19 22.62 37.34 50.75
N ARG A 20 23.73 36.68 51.09
CA ARG A 20 24.89 36.45 50.18
C ARG A 20 26.04 35.73 50.93
N PHE A 21 26.60 34.69 50.29
CA PHE A 21 27.79 33.88 50.68
C PHE A 21 27.67 32.81 51.81
N GLY A 22 28.39 31.70 51.59
CA GLY A 22 28.60 30.59 52.53
C GLY A 22 29.23 29.35 51.87
N ARG A 23 30.57 29.24 51.85
CA ARG A 23 31.34 28.06 51.40
C ARG A 23 32.09 27.47 52.59
N ARG A 24 32.19 26.14 52.70
CA ARG A 24 33.47 25.43 53.00
C ARG A 24 33.36 23.90 52.93
N ASP A 25 34.49 23.30 52.56
CA ASP A 25 34.76 21.87 52.41
C ASP A 25 35.39 21.27 53.70
N LEU A 26 35.45 19.93 53.84
CA LEU A 26 36.72 19.15 53.92
C LEU A 26 36.62 17.71 54.49
N ARG A 27 37.51 16.84 53.96
CA ARG A 27 38.21 15.66 54.57
C ARG A 27 37.50 14.28 54.69
N ALA A 28 38.34 13.24 54.82
CA ALA A 28 38.07 11.80 54.72
C ALA A 28 39.26 10.95 55.25
N VAL A 29 39.14 9.60 55.24
CA VAL A 29 40.20 8.54 55.47
C VAL A 29 40.68 8.38 56.94
N PRO A 30 41.07 7.17 57.47
CA PRO A 30 41.16 5.77 56.95
C PRO A 30 40.16 4.78 57.65
N GLY A 31 40.21 3.44 57.58
CA GLY A 31 40.95 2.47 56.72
C GLY A 31 41.56 1.22 57.46
N ASP A 32 41.77 0.12 56.71
CA ASP A 32 42.63 -1.07 56.99
C ASP A 32 42.13 -2.18 57.98
N PRO A 33 42.80 -3.36 58.14
CA PRO A 33 42.84 -4.51 57.19
C PRO A 33 42.34 -5.87 57.77
N ASP A 34 42.08 -6.86 56.89
CA ASP A 34 42.72 -8.20 56.96
C ASP A 34 42.47 -8.98 55.64
N GLY A 35 43.17 -10.10 55.38
CA GLY A 35 43.06 -10.83 54.11
C GLY A 35 43.31 -12.34 54.14
N ARG A 36 42.81 -13.05 53.11
CA ARG A 36 43.20 -14.43 52.74
C ARG A 36 42.83 -14.75 51.28
N ARG A 37 43.63 -15.59 50.62
CA ARG A 37 43.44 -16.05 49.23
C ARG A 37 42.53 -17.29 49.15
N ARG A 38 41.80 -17.45 48.03
CA ARG A 38 41.76 -18.69 47.23
C ARG A 38 41.09 -18.48 45.86
N ASP A 39 41.52 -19.25 44.86
CA ASP A 39 40.96 -19.34 43.51
C ASP A 39 39.57 -20.03 43.54
N GLN A 40 38.64 -19.87 42.59
CA GLN A 40 38.78 -20.14 41.15
C GLN A 40 37.65 -19.51 40.28
N ARG A 41 38.01 -19.25 39.01
CA ARG A 41 37.19 -19.31 37.76
C ARG A 41 35.66 -19.18 37.86
N HIS A 42 35.12 -18.10 37.28
CA HIS A 42 34.00 -18.14 36.32
C HIS A 42 33.98 -16.84 35.48
N PRO A 43 33.74 -16.88 34.16
CA PRO A 43 33.61 -15.68 33.34
C PRO A 43 32.14 -15.34 33.02
N ASP A 44 31.75 -14.09 33.26
CA ASP A 44 30.59 -13.41 32.65
C ASP A 44 30.89 -11.88 32.63
N PRO A 45 30.11 -10.97 32.01
CA PRO A 45 30.71 -10.14 30.97
C PRO A 45 30.61 -8.63 31.25
N ALA A 46 30.75 -7.84 30.19
CA ALA A 46 30.58 -6.39 30.11
C ALA A 46 31.62 -5.51 30.85
N ARG A 47 32.53 -4.93 30.05
CA ARG A 47 32.71 -3.47 29.95
C ARG A 47 33.65 -3.08 28.81
N LEU A 48 33.14 -2.31 27.84
CA LEU A 48 33.93 -1.46 26.95
C LEU A 48 33.26 -0.08 26.88
N PRO A 49 33.94 0.99 27.32
CA PRO A 49 33.55 2.36 27.01
C PRO A 49 34.63 3.03 26.15
N VAL A 50 34.32 3.34 24.89
CA VAL A 50 35.12 4.23 24.04
C VAL A 50 34.17 5.21 23.34
N PRO A 51 34.39 6.54 23.38
CA PRO A 51 33.48 7.50 22.77
C PRO A 51 33.49 7.47 21.24
N ALA A 52 32.41 7.96 20.63
CA ALA A 52 32.35 8.21 19.19
C ALA A 52 32.93 9.59 18.83
N GLU A 53 33.94 9.63 17.95
CA GLU A 53 34.40 10.88 17.32
C GLU A 53 33.58 11.22 16.07
N VAL A 54 33.44 12.51 15.78
CA VAL A 54 32.52 13.04 14.77
C VAL A 54 33.18 13.13 13.39
N LEU A 55 32.74 12.29 12.45
CA LEU A 55 33.17 12.34 11.05
C LEU A 55 32.42 13.42 10.25
N HIS A 56 32.92 14.66 10.26
CA HIS A 56 32.46 15.71 9.35
C HIS A 56 32.95 15.47 7.91
N GLN A 57 32.03 15.51 6.94
CA GLN A 57 32.37 15.34 5.52
C GLN A 57 32.82 16.67 4.88
N GLY A 58 34.04 16.71 4.34
CA GLY A 58 34.56 17.86 3.58
C GLY A 58 35.75 17.51 2.71
N ARG A 59 35.74 17.93 1.43
CA ARG A 59 36.80 17.61 0.45
C ARG A 59 38.22 18.13 0.75
N PRO A 60 38.49 19.21 1.54
CA PRO A 60 39.85 19.71 1.71
C PRO A 60 40.84 18.78 2.43
N HIS A 61 40.39 17.94 3.37
CA HIS A 61 41.29 17.37 4.39
C HIS A 61 42.05 16.09 4.02
N ARG A 62 41.79 15.47 2.86
CA ARG A 62 42.45 14.21 2.44
C ARG A 62 43.97 14.33 2.17
N ARG A 63 44.59 15.52 2.24
CA ARG A 63 46.03 15.72 1.99
C ARG A 63 46.95 15.58 3.22
N ARG A 64 46.44 15.21 4.41
CA ARG A 64 47.27 14.99 5.62
C ARG A 64 47.10 13.60 6.28
N GLN A 65 46.93 12.55 5.49
CA GLN A 65 46.80 11.16 6.01
C GLN A 65 47.72 10.12 5.34
N GLY A 66 48.91 10.53 4.86
CA GLY A 66 50.11 9.67 4.71
C GLY A 66 50.11 8.44 3.79
N LEU A 67 48.97 7.94 3.34
CA LEU A 67 48.83 6.65 2.67
C LEU A 67 49.24 6.70 1.18
N ARG A 68 50.22 5.88 0.80
CA ARG A 68 50.58 5.60 -0.61
C ARG A 68 49.95 4.27 -1.05
N PRO A 69 49.43 4.13 -2.28
CA PRO A 69 49.05 2.83 -2.83
C PRO A 69 50.28 1.97 -3.14
N ALA A 70 50.17 0.66 -2.97
CA ALA A 70 51.13 -0.32 -3.47
C ALA A 70 50.83 -0.68 -4.94
N PRO A 71 51.85 -1.06 -5.75
CA PRO A 71 51.65 -1.49 -7.13
C PRO A 71 51.20 -2.97 -7.22
N PRO A 72 50.37 -3.36 -8.20
CA PRO A 72 50.04 -4.75 -8.47
C PRO A 72 51.10 -5.46 -9.32
N ASP A 73 51.21 -6.79 -9.13
CA ASP A 73 52.20 -7.68 -9.76
C ASP A 73 51.75 -8.19 -11.17
N ARG A 74 52.63 -8.90 -11.91
CA ARG A 74 52.42 -9.35 -13.29
C ARG A 74 52.70 -10.86 -13.53
N SER A 75 51.65 -11.66 -13.59
CA SER A 75 51.60 -12.93 -14.35
C SER A 75 50.14 -13.40 -14.47
N THR A 76 49.63 -13.99 -15.57
CA THR A 76 50.20 -14.21 -16.91
C THR A 76 49.05 -14.34 -17.95
N SER A 77 49.31 -13.88 -19.18
CA SER A 77 48.69 -14.22 -20.47
C SER A 77 47.45 -15.13 -20.52
N LEU A 78 46.37 -14.69 -21.19
CA LEU A 78 46.02 -15.20 -22.54
C LEU A 78 44.93 -14.36 -23.26
N TYR A 79 44.79 -14.60 -24.57
CA TYR A 79 43.85 -14.01 -25.54
C TYR A 79 44.06 -12.55 -26.00
N ARG A 80 43.42 -12.22 -27.14
CA ARG A 80 43.91 -11.30 -28.19
C ARG A 80 43.01 -10.05 -28.31
N LYS A 81 43.62 -8.89 -28.61
CA LYS A 81 42.95 -7.60 -28.84
C LYS A 81 42.19 -7.55 -30.17
N GLU A 82 41.14 -6.74 -30.23
CA GLU A 82 40.98 -5.63 -31.20
C GLU A 82 40.07 -4.52 -30.58
N PRO A 83 40.02 -3.28 -31.14
CA PRO A 83 39.62 -2.09 -30.38
C PRO A 83 38.13 -1.69 -30.46
N ILE A 84 37.66 -1.03 -29.40
CA ILE A 84 36.38 -0.30 -29.38
C ILE A 84 36.63 1.15 -29.81
N VAL A 85 35.86 1.66 -30.78
CA VAL A 85 35.81 3.08 -31.14
C VAL A 85 34.61 3.73 -30.43
N ALA A 86 34.84 4.83 -29.72
CA ALA A 86 33.77 5.65 -29.17
C ALA A 86 33.20 6.61 -30.24
N LEU A 87 31.88 6.80 -30.24
CA LEU A 87 31.18 7.71 -31.14
C LEU A 87 30.40 8.76 -30.36
N GLU A 88 30.88 10.00 -30.40
CA GLU A 88 30.12 11.17 -29.92
C GLU A 88 29.01 11.54 -30.91
N THR A 89 27.79 11.75 -30.44
CA THR A 89 26.65 12.15 -31.29
C THR A 89 26.44 13.66 -31.29
N ASN A 90 26.94 14.33 -32.33
CA ASN A 90 26.81 15.78 -32.49
C ASN A 90 25.43 16.18 -33.07
N ARG A 91 24.88 17.30 -32.58
CA ARG A 91 23.50 17.76 -32.85
C ARG A 91 23.40 18.58 -34.15
N ARG A 92 23.33 17.96 -35.34
CA ARG A 92 22.99 18.74 -36.56
C ARG A 92 22.32 18.07 -37.77
N THR A 93 22.00 16.76 -37.75
CA THR A 93 21.58 16.03 -38.98
C THR A 93 20.18 15.38 -38.95
N PHE A 94 19.33 15.70 -37.96
CA PHE A 94 18.01 15.06 -37.78
C PHE A 94 16.82 15.86 -38.34
N LEU A 95 17.02 16.67 -39.38
CA LEU A 95 15.94 17.43 -40.06
C LEU A 95 16.13 17.45 -41.58
N SER A 96 15.70 16.38 -42.24
CA SER A 96 15.40 16.30 -43.68
C SER A 96 14.54 15.07 -43.96
N PHE A 97 13.78 15.09 -45.07
CA PHE A 97 12.92 14.01 -45.55
C PHE A 97 11.70 13.64 -44.68
N ALA A 98 10.77 14.58 -44.61
CA ALA A 98 9.35 14.22 -44.69
C ALA A 98 8.89 14.25 -46.17
N ALA A 99 7.78 13.56 -46.46
CA ALA A 99 7.05 13.53 -47.75
C ALA A 99 7.78 12.97 -48.98
N LEU A 100 7.41 11.75 -49.41
CA LEU A 100 6.49 11.55 -50.54
C LEU A 100 5.96 10.10 -50.55
N SER A 101 4.99 9.80 -51.42
CA SER A 101 4.14 8.60 -51.35
C SER A 101 3.89 7.95 -52.72
N VAL A 102 3.22 6.78 -52.72
CA VAL A 102 2.52 6.09 -53.84
C VAL A 102 3.25 4.88 -54.49
N LEU A 103 2.53 3.74 -54.45
CA LEU A 103 2.62 2.48 -55.24
C LEU A 103 3.90 1.61 -55.22
N GLY A 104 3.67 0.30 -55.08
CA GLY A 104 4.69 -0.75 -55.19
C GLY A 104 4.24 -2.12 -54.66
N ILE A 105 3.35 -2.81 -55.38
CA ILE A 105 3.00 -4.23 -55.10
C ILE A 105 3.64 -5.11 -56.18
N VAL A 106 4.48 -6.09 -55.78
CA VAL A 106 4.53 -7.47 -56.33
C VAL A 106 5.57 -8.32 -55.58
N ALA A 107 5.17 -9.55 -55.25
CA ALA A 107 5.98 -10.74 -54.92
C ALA A 107 7.24 -10.64 -54.01
N ALA A 108 7.08 -11.09 -52.76
CA ALA A 108 8.02 -12.01 -52.11
C ALA A 108 7.20 -13.13 -51.42
N GLY A 109 7.64 -14.39 -51.51
CA GLY A 109 6.82 -15.56 -51.20
C GLY A 109 6.96 -16.12 -49.77
N SER A 110 5.92 -16.85 -49.36
CA SER A 110 5.99 -17.99 -48.44
C SER A 110 6.79 -17.85 -47.12
N LEU A 111 6.21 -17.13 -46.15
CA LEU A 111 6.16 -17.64 -44.76
C LEU A 111 4.71 -17.59 -44.26
N ALA A 112 4.08 -18.77 -44.15
CA ALA A 112 2.86 -18.94 -43.39
C ALA A 112 3.23 -19.17 -41.91
N GLY A 113 2.43 -18.66 -40.96
CA GLY A 113 2.61 -18.95 -39.52
C GLY A 113 2.60 -17.75 -38.57
N CYS A 114 2.60 -16.52 -39.06
CA CYS A 114 2.28 -15.37 -38.20
C CYS A 114 0.77 -15.30 -37.96
N GLY A 115 0.31 -15.80 -36.82
CA GLY A 115 -1.06 -15.56 -36.35
C GLY A 115 -1.30 -14.05 -36.25
N THR A 116 -2.37 -13.56 -36.87
CA THR A 116 -2.73 -12.15 -36.85
C THR A 116 -3.02 -11.71 -35.41
N LYS A 117 -2.10 -10.96 -34.80
CA LYS A 117 -2.36 -10.29 -33.53
C LYS A 117 -3.60 -9.41 -33.69
N GLY A 118 -4.68 -9.77 -33.00
CA GLY A 118 -5.87 -8.94 -32.93
C GLY A 118 -5.50 -7.57 -32.37
N ALA A 119 -6.01 -6.50 -32.97
CA ALA A 119 -5.81 -5.17 -32.43
C ALA A 119 -6.41 -5.13 -31.00
N LEU A 120 -5.59 -4.78 -30.01
CA LEU A 120 -6.03 -4.76 -28.61
C LEU A 120 -7.21 -3.80 -28.46
N ASN A 121 -8.36 -4.35 -28.07
CA ASN A 121 -9.59 -3.60 -27.95
C ASN A 121 -9.86 -3.20 -26.50
N ALA A 122 -10.38 -1.99 -26.36
CA ALA A 122 -10.93 -1.51 -25.11
C ALA A 122 -12.14 -2.37 -24.70
N SER A 123 -12.17 -2.77 -23.44
CA SER A 123 -12.99 -3.84 -22.89
C SER A 123 -13.28 -3.59 -21.40
N ALA A 124 -14.25 -4.30 -20.81
CA ALA A 124 -14.78 -3.98 -19.48
C ALA A 124 -15.20 -5.21 -18.66
N ALA A 125 -15.29 -5.03 -17.34
CA ALA A 125 -15.81 -6.02 -16.41
C ALA A 125 -17.35 -6.08 -16.38
N SER A 126 -17.96 -6.95 -17.19
CA SER A 126 -19.41 -7.21 -17.15
C SER A 126 -19.82 -8.03 -15.92
N ALA A 127 -21.03 -7.79 -15.40
CA ALA A 127 -21.56 -8.58 -14.29
C ALA A 127 -21.70 -10.09 -14.61
N SER A 128 -21.79 -10.44 -15.91
CA SER A 128 -21.88 -11.82 -16.40
C SER A 128 -20.59 -12.64 -16.21
N VAL A 129 -19.42 -12.02 -16.01
CA VAL A 129 -18.15 -12.73 -15.78
C VAL A 129 -17.68 -12.72 -14.33
N LEU A 130 -18.35 -11.97 -13.46
CA LEU A 130 -18.02 -11.93 -12.03
C LEU A 130 -18.57 -13.18 -11.30
N PRO A 131 -17.84 -13.73 -10.31
CA PRO A 131 -18.39 -14.74 -9.40
C PRO A 131 -19.58 -14.18 -8.62
N LYS A 132 -20.54 -15.04 -8.25
CA LYS A 132 -21.60 -14.64 -7.31
C LYS A 132 -21.04 -14.60 -5.90
N TYR A 133 -21.28 -13.50 -5.20
CA TYR A 133 -20.99 -13.41 -3.76
C TYR A 133 -21.96 -14.32 -2.99
N ILE A 134 -21.42 -15.20 -2.15
CA ILE A 134 -22.16 -16.10 -1.27
C ILE A 134 -21.44 -16.06 0.09
N PRO A 135 -22.03 -15.43 1.13
CA PRO A 135 -21.38 -15.35 2.44
C PRO A 135 -21.25 -16.74 3.07
N LEU A 136 -20.08 -17.03 3.63
CA LEU A 136 -19.82 -18.27 4.34
C LEU A 136 -20.24 -18.14 5.81
N ASN A 137 -20.99 -19.12 6.32
CA ASN A 137 -21.30 -19.26 7.75
C ASN A 137 -20.05 -19.68 8.54
N GLY A 138 -19.17 -18.72 8.82
CA GLY A 138 -17.96 -18.89 9.60
C GLY A 138 -18.12 -18.44 11.05
N ALA A 139 -17.08 -17.80 11.59
CA ALA A 139 -17.11 -17.25 12.94
C ALA A 139 -18.04 -16.03 13.06
N THR A 140 -18.86 -15.98 14.11
CA THR A 140 -19.66 -14.79 14.46
C THR A 140 -18.71 -13.64 14.83
N PRO A 141 -18.77 -12.48 14.16
CA PRO A 141 -17.96 -11.32 14.51
C PRO A 141 -18.54 -10.54 15.68
N ASP A 142 -17.67 -9.88 16.45
CA ASP A 142 -18.07 -8.94 17.50
C ASP A 142 -18.68 -7.65 16.91
N LEU A 143 -18.22 -7.22 15.72
CA LEU A 143 -18.85 -6.18 14.91
C LEU A 143 -18.99 -6.66 13.45
N ALA A 144 -20.23 -6.65 12.93
CA ALA A 144 -20.52 -7.18 11.60
C ALA A 144 -19.84 -6.37 10.48
N GLY A 145 -19.32 -7.08 9.47
CA GLY A 145 -18.94 -6.49 8.19
C GLY A 145 -20.15 -6.32 7.27
N THR A 146 -19.96 -5.73 6.09
CA THR A 146 -21.03 -5.53 5.10
C THR A 146 -20.62 -5.98 3.68
N ALA A 147 -21.60 -6.19 2.80
CA ALA A 147 -21.36 -6.68 1.43
C ALA A 147 -20.63 -5.64 0.55
N GLU A 148 -20.72 -4.36 0.92
CA GLU A 148 -20.02 -3.22 0.31
C GLU A 148 -18.52 -3.19 0.70
N GLY A 149 -18.10 -4.07 1.62
CA GLY A 149 -16.70 -4.30 1.98
C GLY A 149 -16.23 -3.57 3.24
N VAL A 150 -17.14 -3.18 4.15
CA VAL A 150 -16.78 -2.91 5.54
C VAL A 150 -16.25 -4.22 6.16
N PRO A 151 -15.00 -4.28 6.65
CA PRO A 151 -14.45 -5.51 7.21
C PRO A 151 -15.19 -5.95 8.48
N ALA A 152 -15.42 -7.26 8.65
CA ALA A 152 -15.92 -7.81 9.91
C ALA A 152 -14.82 -7.75 10.99
N ALA A 153 -15.20 -7.48 12.24
CA ALA A 153 -14.27 -7.31 13.35
C ALA A 153 -14.43 -8.37 14.45
N PHE A 154 -13.30 -8.80 15.00
CA PHE A 154 -13.19 -9.85 15.99
C PHE A 154 -12.27 -9.41 17.14
N PHE A 155 -12.73 -9.56 18.38
CA PHE A 155 -11.98 -9.26 19.59
C PHE A 155 -11.27 -10.49 20.17
N ASN A 156 -11.67 -11.69 19.78
CA ASN A 156 -10.97 -12.94 20.12
C ASN A 156 -11.00 -13.92 18.93
N TYR A 157 -10.04 -14.83 18.86
CA TYR A 157 -10.08 -15.95 17.91
C TYR A 157 -11.08 -17.00 18.41
N PRO A 158 -11.90 -17.61 17.54
CA PRO A 158 -12.81 -18.68 17.94
C PRO A 158 -12.09 -19.82 18.67
N ALA A 159 -12.54 -20.12 19.89
CA ALA A 159 -12.00 -21.20 20.73
C ALA A 159 -12.15 -22.60 20.08
N LYS A 160 -13.04 -22.74 19.10
CA LYS A 160 -13.15 -23.88 18.19
C LYS A 160 -13.18 -23.34 16.75
N PRO A 161 -12.02 -23.28 16.06
CA PRO A 161 -11.99 -22.91 14.65
C PRO A 161 -12.77 -23.92 13.81
N PHE A 162 -13.43 -23.47 12.74
CA PHE A 162 -14.18 -24.36 11.85
C PHE A 162 -13.31 -24.81 10.66
N ARG A 163 -13.56 -26.01 10.14
CA ARG A 163 -12.87 -26.52 8.94
C ARG A 163 -13.59 -26.07 7.68
N SER A 164 -13.01 -25.17 6.91
CA SER A 164 -13.61 -24.69 5.64
C SER A 164 -13.35 -25.65 4.46
N VAL A 165 -12.26 -26.42 4.50
CA VAL A 165 -11.96 -27.46 3.49
C VAL A 165 -11.92 -28.83 4.18
N PRO A 166 -12.96 -29.66 4.03
CA PRO A 166 -13.17 -30.85 4.86
C PRO A 166 -12.21 -32.01 4.56
N ALA A 167 -11.78 -32.16 3.30
CA ALA A 167 -11.01 -33.30 2.82
C ALA A 167 -9.87 -32.88 1.87
N PRO A 168 -8.74 -33.62 1.83
CA PRO A 168 -7.68 -33.43 0.84
C PRO A 168 -8.14 -33.72 -0.60
N PHE A 169 -7.53 -33.05 -1.57
CA PHE A 169 -8.02 -33.02 -2.96
C PHE A 169 -6.94 -33.07 -4.04
N LEU A 170 -5.66 -32.81 -3.72
CA LEU A 170 -4.56 -32.88 -4.70
C LEU A 170 -4.17 -34.30 -5.11
N LYS A 171 -4.53 -35.34 -4.33
CA LYS A 171 -4.30 -36.77 -4.66
C LYS A 171 -2.83 -37.10 -4.98
N GLY A 172 -1.89 -36.49 -4.27
CA GLY A 172 -0.45 -36.62 -4.46
C GLY A 172 0.15 -35.74 -5.55
N GLN A 173 -0.67 -34.95 -6.27
CA GLN A 173 -0.17 -34.00 -7.27
C GLN A 173 0.50 -32.77 -6.63
N LYS A 174 1.23 -32.05 -7.47
CA LYS A 174 1.86 -30.76 -7.16
C LYS A 174 1.14 -29.62 -7.86
N VAL A 175 1.01 -28.49 -7.16
CA VAL A 175 0.77 -27.16 -7.75
C VAL A 175 2.03 -26.30 -7.56
N THR A 176 2.37 -25.49 -8.55
CA THR A 176 3.53 -24.60 -8.54
C THR A 176 3.10 -23.14 -8.52
N ALA A 177 3.86 -22.28 -7.84
CA ALA A 177 3.52 -20.86 -7.74
C ALA A 177 4.74 -19.94 -7.78
N ILE A 178 4.54 -18.69 -8.24
CA ILE A 178 5.48 -17.57 -8.09
C ILE A 178 4.75 -16.33 -7.55
N THR A 179 5.37 -15.67 -6.57
CA THR A 179 4.80 -14.51 -5.87
C THR A 179 5.89 -13.69 -5.18
N ASN A 180 5.56 -12.46 -4.75
CA ASN A 180 6.49 -11.57 -4.07
C ASN A 180 6.55 -11.84 -2.54
N ILE A 181 7.59 -11.33 -1.89
CA ILE A 181 7.72 -11.31 -0.42
C ILE A 181 8.40 -10.00 0.04
N PHE A 182 7.86 -9.43 1.12
CA PHE A 182 8.30 -8.15 1.72
C PHE A 182 9.13 -8.35 2.99
N GLY A 183 9.78 -9.50 3.14
CA GLY A 183 10.45 -9.93 4.36
C GLY A 183 11.46 -11.04 4.09
N PRO A 184 12.08 -11.62 5.14
CA PRO A 184 13.02 -12.71 4.97
C PRO A 184 12.36 -13.94 4.34
N PRO A 185 13.10 -14.75 3.56
CA PRO A 185 12.60 -16.04 3.07
C PRO A 185 12.11 -16.92 4.24
N PRO A 186 11.02 -17.68 4.06
CA PRO A 186 10.48 -18.55 5.09
C PRO A 186 11.38 -19.75 5.38
N THR A 187 11.13 -20.41 6.51
CA THR A 187 11.67 -21.75 6.78
C THR A 187 11.25 -22.70 5.63
N PRO A 188 12.19 -23.41 4.98
CA PRO A 188 11.87 -24.32 3.88
C PRO A 188 10.90 -25.44 4.29
N ALA A 189 10.06 -25.90 3.35
CA ALA A 189 9.02 -26.90 3.60
C ALA A 189 9.50 -28.17 4.32
N ALA A 190 10.74 -28.62 4.09
CA ALA A 190 11.32 -29.78 4.76
C ALA A 190 11.55 -29.60 6.28
N SER A 191 11.53 -28.36 6.78
CA SER A 191 11.76 -28.00 8.19
C SER A 191 10.67 -27.08 8.78
N ASN A 192 9.56 -26.88 8.06
CA ASN A 192 8.48 -25.98 8.42
C ASN A 192 7.19 -26.78 8.73
N PRO A 193 6.83 -26.97 10.02
CA PRO A 193 5.68 -27.80 10.40
C PRO A 193 4.34 -27.28 9.86
N ALA A 194 4.17 -25.95 9.76
CA ALA A 194 2.97 -25.35 9.19
C ALA A 194 2.81 -25.68 7.70
N TRP A 195 3.89 -25.58 6.92
CA TRP A 195 3.90 -25.96 5.49
C TRP A 195 3.64 -27.47 5.32
N GLN A 196 4.20 -28.31 6.19
CA GLN A 196 3.98 -29.76 6.15
C GLN A 196 2.52 -30.13 6.44
N GLU A 197 1.89 -29.51 7.43
CA GLU A 197 0.46 -29.72 7.69
C GLU A 197 -0.41 -29.16 6.55
N ILE A 198 -0.08 -28.00 5.96
CA ILE A 198 -0.78 -27.49 4.77
C ILE A 198 -0.72 -28.51 3.62
N ASN A 199 0.48 -28.98 3.24
CA ASN A 199 0.65 -30.01 2.19
C ASN A 199 -0.16 -31.28 2.50
N LYS A 200 -0.16 -31.75 3.76
CA LYS A 200 -0.97 -32.89 4.23
C LYS A 200 -2.48 -32.64 4.13
N ARG A 201 -2.96 -31.44 4.47
CA ARG A 201 -4.38 -31.06 4.38
C ARG A 201 -4.86 -30.84 2.94
N LEU A 202 -3.99 -30.38 2.05
CA LEU A 202 -4.23 -30.34 0.60
C LEU A 202 -4.17 -31.74 -0.04
N GLY A 203 -3.34 -32.63 0.51
CA GLY A 203 -3.10 -33.99 0.01
C GLY A 203 -2.16 -34.02 -1.19
N GLY A 204 -1.13 -33.16 -1.19
CA GLY A 204 -0.18 -32.95 -2.28
C GLY A 204 0.87 -31.90 -1.88
N THR A 205 1.55 -31.26 -2.82
CA THR A 205 2.45 -30.13 -2.50
C THR A 205 2.08 -28.85 -3.22
N VAL A 206 2.39 -27.72 -2.57
CA VAL A 206 2.49 -26.41 -3.24
C VAL A 206 3.93 -25.92 -3.14
N ASP A 207 4.61 -25.88 -4.29
CA ASP A 207 5.99 -25.39 -4.40
C ASP A 207 5.95 -23.90 -4.75
N ILE A 208 6.34 -23.04 -3.80
CA ILE A 208 6.27 -21.57 -3.95
C ILE A 208 7.67 -20.99 -4.22
N THR A 209 7.81 -20.32 -5.37
CA THR A 209 8.92 -19.42 -5.66
C THR A 209 8.61 -18.04 -5.09
N ALA A 210 9.09 -17.78 -3.86
CA ALA A 210 9.03 -16.46 -3.25
C ALA A 210 10.22 -15.60 -3.74
N VAL A 211 9.96 -14.40 -4.23
CA VAL A 211 10.95 -13.45 -4.78
C VAL A 211 10.82 -12.12 -4.04
N SER A 212 11.91 -11.36 -3.87
CA SER A 212 11.82 -10.03 -3.26
C SER A 212 10.86 -9.13 -4.04
N SER A 213 10.22 -8.17 -3.37
CA SER A 213 9.39 -7.14 -4.04
C SER A 213 10.15 -6.38 -5.12
N ASP A 214 11.44 -6.17 -4.92
CA ASP A 214 12.27 -5.28 -5.72
C ASP A 214 12.77 -5.98 -6.99
N ASP A 215 12.87 -7.32 -6.96
CA ASP A 215 13.24 -8.18 -8.10
C ASP A 215 12.02 -8.75 -8.85
N TYR A 216 10.79 -8.60 -8.32
CA TYR A 216 9.61 -9.36 -8.76
C TYR A 216 9.26 -9.15 -10.24
N ASP A 217 9.08 -7.91 -10.69
CA ASP A 217 8.80 -7.53 -12.09
C ASP A 217 9.77 -8.20 -13.08
N THR A 218 11.07 -8.17 -12.76
CA THR A 218 12.14 -8.72 -13.59
C THR A 218 12.04 -10.25 -13.64
N LYS A 219 11.80 -10.89 -12.49
CA LYS A 219 11.71 -12.34 -12.39
C LYS A 219 10.44 -12.88 -13.05
N LEU A 220 9.30 -12.22 -12.89
CA LEU A 220 8.03 -12.60 -13.53
C LEU A 220 8.14 -12.47 -15.05
N ASN A 221 8.63 -11.35 -15.59
CA ASN A 221 8.84 -11.19 -17.03
C ASN A 221 9.83 -12.23 -17.59
N THR A 222 10.87 -12.61 -16.83
CA THR A 222 11.80 -13.67 -17.22
C THR A 222 11.11 -15.04 -17.30
N VAL A 223 10.23 -15.37 -16.34
CA VAL A 223 9.45 -16.61 -16.34
C VAL A 223 8.45 -16.65 -17.49
N ILE A 224 7.76 -15.54 -17.76
CA ILE A 224 6.84 -15.39 -18.89
C ILE A 224 7.58 -15.59 -20.22
N ALA A 225 8.73 -14.94 -20.40
CA ALA A 225 9.54 -15.07 -21.61
C ALA A 225 10.16 -16.48 -21.79
N GLY A 226 10.39 -17.21 -20.69
CA GLY A 226 10.87 -18.59 -20.71
C GLY A 226 9.80 -19.64 -21.03
N GLY A 227 8.51 -19.28 -21.01
CA GLY A 227 7.39 -20.18 -21.35
C GLY A 227 7.04 -21.23 -20.29
N ASP A 228 7.99 -21.71 -19.49
CA ASP A 228 7.73 -22.63 -18.38
C ASP A 228 7.25 -21.88 -17.12
N MET A 229 6.01 -21.43 -17.18
CA MET A 229 5.32 -20.71 -16.10
C MET A 229 4.88 -21.66 -14.97
N PRO A 230 4.85 -21.21 -13.71
CA PRO A 230 4.12 -21.88 -12.64
C PRO A 230 2.61 -21.87 -12.86
N ASP A 231 1.87 -22.71 -12.12
CA ASP A 231 0.41 -22.81 -12.20
C ASP A 231 -0.31 -21.55 -11.68
N LEU A 232 0.27 -20.92 -10.64
CA LEU A 232 -0.19 -19.66 -10.06
C LEU A 232 0.90 -18.58 -10.17
N MET A 233 0.55 -17.41 -10.70
CA MET A 233 1.47 -16.28 -10.87
C MET A 233 0.84 -14.98 -10.35
N LEU A 234 1.43 -14.35 -9.34
CA LEU A 234 0.96 -13.06 -8.85
C LEU A 234 1.13 -11.97 -9.93
N ASN A 235 0.11 -11.13 -10.12
CA ASN A 235 0.20 -9.82 -10.75
C ASN A 235 -0.10 -8.73 -9.72
N ASP A 236 0.96 -8.09 -9.23
CA ASP A 236 0.98 -6.98 -8.27
C ASP A 236 1.03 -5.59 -8.95
N GLY A 237 0.84 -5.54 -10.27
CA GLY A 237 1.00 -4.34 -11.09
C GLY A 237 2.22 -4.40 -12.03
N ALA A 238 3.00 -5.47 -11.98
CA ALA A 238 4.15 -5.70 -12.83
C ALA A 238 3.89 -5.43 -14.32
N ALA A 239 4.82 -4.73 -14.98
CA ALA A 239 4.67 -4.32 -16.38
C ALA A 239 4.87 -5.51 -17.34
N ILE A 240 3.80 -6.25 -17.65
CA ILE A 240 3.80 -7.37 -18.60
C ILE A 240 3.57 -6.83 -20.03
N ALA A 241 4.54 -7.05 -20.90
CA ALA A 241 4.45 -6.67 -22.32
C ALA A 241 3.34 -7.45 -23.04
N ASP A 242 2.43 -6.74 -23.71
CA ASP A 242 1.24 -7.31 -24.38
C ASP A 242 0.40 -8.20 -23.44
N ILE A 243 0.11 -7.69 -22.23
CA ILE A 243 -0.65 -8.39 -21.18
C ILE A 243 -1.90 -9.12 -21.70
N ILE A 244 -2.68 -8.54 -22.62
CA ILE A 244 -3.86 -9.20 -23.17
C ILE A 244 -3.47 -10.39 -24.06
N GLY A 245 -2.50 -10.23 -24.97
CA GLY A 245 -1.98 -11.34 -25.77
C GLY A 245 -1.33 -12.44 -24.92
N PHE A 246 -0.68 -12.08 -23.81
CA PHE A 246 -0.16 -13.02 -22.81
C PHE A 246 -1.30 -13.79 -22.12
N LEU A 247 -2.29 -13.09 -21.56
CA LEU A 247 -3.44 -13.72 -20.90
C LEU A 247 -4.21 -14.64 -21.84
N GLU A 248 -4.47 -14.20 -23.07
CA GLU A 248 -5.21 -14.99 -24.08
C GLU A 248 -4.42 -16.20 -24.61
N SER A 249 -3.09 -16.17 -24.60
CA SER A 249 -2.25 -17.29 -25.03
C SER A 249 -1.92 -18.27 -23.90
N ALA A 250 -1.50 -17.77 -22.73
CA ALA A 250 -0.90 -18.55 -21.65
C ALA A 250 -1.79 -18.76 -20.40
N CYS A 251 -2.70 -17.82 -20.09
CA CYS A 251 -3.49 -17.87 -18.86
C CYS A 251 -4.90 -18.43 -19.08
N GLN A 252 -5.45 -19.01 -18.02
CA GLN A 252 -6.76 -19.62 -18.03
C GLN A 252 -7.85 -18.55 -17.85
N ASP A 253 -8.83 -18.54 -18.76
CA ASP A 253 -10.10 -17.86 -18.54
C ASP A 253 -10.86 -18.60 -17.42
N LEU A 254 -11.08 -17.93 -16.29
CA LEU A 254 -11.76 -18.45 -15.10
C LEU A 254 -13.28 -18.25 -15.16
N THR A 255 -13.79 -17.52 -16.15
CA THR A 255 -15.23 -17.29 -16.37
C THR A 255 -16.05 -18.61 -16.45
N PRO A 256 -15.57 -19.67 -17.13
CA PRO A 256 -16.24 -20.98 -17.16
C PRO A 256 -16.22 -21.73 -15.82
N PHE A 257 -15.40 -21.31 -14.84
CA PHE A 257 -15.19 -22.00 -13.57
C PHE A 257 -15.80 -21.26 -12.37
N LEU A 258 -15.79 -19.92 -12.37
CA LEU A 258 -16.19 -19.11 -11.20
C LEU A 258 -17.41 -18.22 -11.44
N ALA A 259 -17.67 -17.76 -12.68
CA ALA A 259 -18.67 -16.73 -12.93
C ALA A 259 -20.10 -17.17 -12.58
N GLY A 260 -20.85 -16.27 -11.92
CA GLY A 260 -22.19 -16.54 -11.41
C GLY A 260 -22.20 -17.65 -10.34
N ASP A 261 -23.22 -18.52 -10.43
CA ASP A 261 -23.47 -19.61 -9.47
C ASP A 261 -22.37 -20.69 -9.43
N LYS A 262 -21.43 -20.73 -10.39
CA LYS A 262 -20.33 -21.72 -10.40
C LYS A 262 -19.34 -21.56 -9.24
N SER A 263 -19.26 -20.34 -8.71
CA SER A 263 -18.52 -20.02 -7.48
C SER A 263 -18.86 -20.93 -6.28
N LYS A 264 -20.06 -21.54 -6.24
CA LYS A 264 -20.50 -22.50 -5.21
C LYS A 264 -19.54 -23.68 -5.02
N ASP A 265 -18.82 -24.10 -6.07
CA ASP A 265 -17.83 -25.17 -6.00
C ASP A 265 -16.62 -24.79 -5.12
N TYR A 266 -16.41 -23.49 -4.88
CA TYR A 266 -15.30 -22.90 -4.13
C TYR A 266 -15.82 -21.92 -3.05
N PRO A 267 -16.41 -22.40 -1.93
CA PRO A 267 -17.13 -21.55 -0.98
C PRO A 267 -16.32 -20.40 -0.37
N ASN A 268 -15.01 -20.55 -0.19
CA ASN A 268 -14.15 -19.49 0.34
C ASN A 268 -13.87 -18.40 -0.71
N LEU A 269 -13.83 -18.75 -2.00
CA LEU A 269 -13.75 -17.79 -3.11
C LEU A 269 -15.11 -17.10 -3.33
N ALA A 270 -16.22 -17.84 -3.24
CA ALA A 270 -17.58 -17.26 -3.30
C ALA A 270 -17.84 -16.24 -2.18
N ASN A 271 -17.19 -16.42 -1.03
CA ASN A 271 -17.23 -15.49 0.10
C ASN A 271 -16.48 -14.16 -0.15
N ILE A 272 -15.80 -13.97 -1.29
CA ILE A 272 -15.16 -12.70 -1.67
C ILE A 272 -16.18 -11.79 -2.40
N PRO A 273 -16.50 -10.59 -1.88
CA PRO A 273 -17.45 -9.67 -2.52
C PRO A 273 -17.06 -9.25 -3.96
N GLN A 274 -18.07 -8.99 -4.80
CA GLN A 274 -17.88 -8.74 -6.24
C GLN A 274 -17.01 -7.53 -6.60
N ALA A 275 -16.78 -6.59 -5.68
CA ALA A 275 -15.90 -5.44 -5.91
C ALA A 275 -14.45 -5.86 -6.18
N PHE A 276 -13.92 -6.78 -5.37
CA PHE A 276 -12.55 -7.31 -5.44
C PHE A 276 -12.30 -8.12 -6.72
N TRP A 277 -13.33 -8.69 -7.34
CA TRP A 277 -13.16 -9.46 -8.59
C TRP A 277 -12.97 -8.59 -9.83
N LYS A 278 -13.26 -7.28 -9.78
CA LYS A 278 -13.24 -6.39 -10.96
C LYS A 278 -11.83 -6.16 -11.55
N PRO A 279 -10.76 -5.91 -10.78
CA PRO A 279 -9.42 -5.68 -11.35
C PRO A 279 -8.83 -6.91 -12.05
N ALA A 280 -9.26 -8.11 -11.64
CA ALA A 280 -8.86 -9.38 -12.24
C ALA A 280 -9.61 -9.70 -13.56
N VAL A 281 -10.53 -8.85 -14.02
CA VAL A 281 -11.19 -8.99 -15.32
C VAL A 281 -10.42 -8.21 -16.39
N GLN A 282 -10.02 -8.90 -17.46
CA GLN A 282 -9.23 -8.36 -18.56
C GLN A 282 -9.79 -8.88 -19.88
N ASN A 283 -9.86 -8.04 -20.92
CA ASN A 283 -10.54 -8.32 -22.20
C ASN A 283 -11.95 -8.96 -22.07
N GLY A 284 -12.73 -8.53 -21.06
CA GLY A 284 -14.08 -9.05 -20.82
C GLY A 284 -14.16 -10.47 -20.24
N LYS A 285 -13.06 -11.01 -19.72
CA LYS A 285 -12.96 -12.34 -19.09
C LYS A 285 -12.30 -12.26 -17.72
N LEU A 286 -12.70 -13.11 -16.79
CA LEU A 286 -12.02 -13.21 -15.50
C LEU A 286 -10.71 -13.99 -15.65
N TYR A 287 -9.56 -13.37 -15.36
CA TYR A 287 -8.23 -13.92 -15.59
C TYR A 287 -7.40 -14.18 -14.33
N GLY A 288 -7.96 -13.93 -13.14
CA GLY A 288 -7.29 -14.28 -11.89
C GLY A 288 -8.16 -14.27 -10.64
N ILE A 289 -7.55 -14.69 -9.54
CA ILE A 289 -8.13 -14.66 -8.18
C ILE A 289 -7.63 -13.40 -7.47
N PRO A 290 -8.50 -12.54 -6.89
CA PRO A 290 -8.07 -11.33 -6.20
C PRO A 290 -7.44 -11.62 -4.84
N ILE A 291 -6.71 -10.64 -4.32
CA ILE A 291 -6.18 -10.61 -2.95
C ILE A 291 -6.78 -9.38 -2.25
N PRO A 292 -7.95 -9.54 -1.58
CA PRO A 292 -8.71 -8.43 -1.02
C PRO A 292 -7.95 -7.60 0.04
N ARG A 293 -8.27 -6.31 0.09
CA ARG A 293 -7.85 -5.37 1.12
C ARG A 293 -9.06 -4.68 1.77
N GLY A 294 -9.04 -3.36 1.97
CA GLY A 294 -9.95 -2.65 2.87
C GLY A 294 -10.99 -1.79 2.17
N MET A 295 -11.19 -1.95 0.86
CA MET A 295 -11.95 -1.05 -0.02
C MET A 295 -11.35 0.37 -0.15
N THR A 296 -11.07 1.04 0.96
CA THR A 296 -10.48 2.38 1.03
C THR A 296 -9.20 2.42 1.87
N GLY A 297 -8.28 3.31 1.52
CA GLY A 297 -7.15 3.73 2.33
C GLY A 297 -7.58 4.66 3.46
N GLY A 298 -8.75 5.30 3.36
CA GLY A 298 -9.20 6.37 4.24
C GLY A 298 -8.48 7.69 3.99
N SER A 299 -8.70 8.68 4.85
CA SER A 299 -8.20 10.05 4.65
C SER A 299 -7.02 10.41 5.56
N GLY A 300 -6.24 9.43 6.03
CA GLY A 300 -5.09 9.64 6.91
C GLY A 300 -5.41 9.56 8.41
N PHE A 301 -4.55 10.16 9.23
CA PHE A 301 -4.60 10.10 10.70
C PHE A 301 -4.36 11.46 11.35
N ILE A 302 -4.98 11.67 12.50
CA ILE A 302 -4.79 12.84 13.35
C ILE A 302 -4.29 12.46 14.75
N ASN A 303 -3.51 13.36 15.35
CA ASN A 303 -3.28 13.38 16.79
C ASN A 303 -4.56 13.94 17.44
N GLN A 304 -5.42 13.02 17.88
CA GLN A 304 -6.73 13.33 18.45
C GLN A 304 -6.62 14.27 19.66
N THR A 305 -5.58 14.14 20.50
CA THR A 305 -5.36 15.04 21.65
C THR A 305 -5.16 16.50 21.20
N PHE A 306 -4.47 16.74 20.08
CA PHE A 306 -4.27 18.10 19.56
C PHE A 306 -5.54 18.69 18.92
N PHE A 307 -6.36 17.86 18.25
CA PHE A 307 -7.65 18.26 17.70
C PHE A 307 -8.67 18.54 18.81
N GLU A 308 -8.76 17.68 19.83
CA GLU A 308 -9.57 17.89 21.04
C GLU A 308 -9.20 19.20 21.75
N ALA A 309 -7.89 19.48 21.91
CA ALA A 309 -7.39 20.74 22.46
C ALA A 309 -7.67 21.98 21.58
N ALA A 310 -7.98 21.79 20.30
CA ALA A 310 -8.45 22.85 19.39
C ALA A 310 -9.99 22.97 19.33
N GLY A 311 -10.73 22.13 20.07
CA GLY A 311 -12.20 22.11 20.09
C GLY A 311 -12.86 21.18 19.06
N VAL A 312 -12.09 20.31 18.39
CA VAL A 312 -12.58 19.39 17.36
C VAL A 312 -12.48 17.95 17.85
N THR A 313 -13.61 17.37 18.26
CA THR A 313 -13.70 15.94 18.66
C THR A 313 -14.02 15.01 17.49
N ASP A 314 -14.66 15.52 16.44
CA ASP A 314 -15.04 14.81 15.21
C ASP A 314 -14.68 15.68 14.00
N THR A 315 -13.84 15.15 13.10
CA THR A 315 -13.36 15.90 11.93
C THR A 315 -14.37 16.00 10.79
N SER A 316 -15.42 15.18 10.78
CA SER A 316 -16.53 15.28 9.82
C SER A 316 -17.44 16.47 10.09
N ALA A 317 -17.38 17.03 11.32
CA ALA A 317 -18.13 18.22 11.73
C ALA A 317 -17.45 19.55 11.33
N ILE A 318 -16.26 19.51 10.72
CA ILE A 318 -15.59 20.70 10.16
C ILE A 318 -16.41 21.17 8.95
N LYS A 319 -16.87 22.42 8.94
CA LYS A 319 -17.97 22.83 8.04
C LYS A 319 -17.56 23.03 6.58
N ASN A 320 -16.32 23.46 6.35
CA ASN A 320 -15.80 23.93 5.07
C ASN A 320 -14.26 24.05 5.12
N ALA A 321 -13.66 24.39 3.98
CA ALA A 321 -12.20 24.54 3.84
C ALA A 321 -11.59 25.70 4.65
N ASP A 322 -12.28 26.82 4.86
CA ASP A 322 -11.76 27.97 5.62
C ASP A 322 -11.83 27.74 7.15
N ASP A 323 -12.84 27.00 7.64
CA ASP A 323 -12.86 26.43 9.01
C ASP A 323 -11.62 25.54 9.22
N TYR A 324 -11.28 24.68 8.25
CA TYR A 324 -10.08 23.82 8.31
C TYR A 324 -8.76 24.62 8.23
N LEU A 325 -8.66 25.64 7.37
CA LEU A 325 -7.49 26.52 7.30
C LEU A 325 -7.26 27.27 8.62
N SER A 326 -8.34 27.61 9.32
CA SER A 326 -8.29 28.23 10.65
C SER A 326 -7.82 27.23 11.72
N LEU A 327 -8.35 26.00 11.70
CA LEU A 327 -7.90 24.89 12.55
C LEU A 327 -6.42 24.55 12.32
N ALA A 328 -5.97 24.48 11.06
CA ALA A 328 -4.57 24.19 10.73
C ALA A 328 -3.61 25.27 11.24
N LYS A 329 -4.01 26.54 11.22
CA LYS A 329 -3.24 27.63 11.86
C LYS A 329 -3.19 27.48 13.38
N GLN A 330 -4.29 27.09 14.03
CA GLN A 330 -4.37 26.87 15.48
C GLN A 330 -3.59 25.64 15.97
N LEU A 331 -3.54 24.57 15.16
CA LEU A 331 -2.73 23.38 15.43
C LEU A 331 -1.23 23.67 15.29
N THR A 332 -0.85 24.61 14.44
CA THR A 332 0.54 25.03 14.19
C THR A 332 1.04 25.94 15.32
N GLY A 333 2.30 25.76 15.71
CA GLY A 333 2.97 26.49 16.79
C GLY A 333 4.49 26.35 16.70
N ALA A 334 5.22 26.82 17.73
CA ALA A 334 6.66 27.05 17.65
C ALA A 334 7.53 25.84 17.18
N ASN A 335 7.16 24.61 17.57
CA ASN A 335 7.86 23.36 17.18
C ASN A 335 6.88 22.26 16.75
N ARG A 336 5.66 22.63 16.32
CA ARG A 336 4.61 21.70 15.89
C ARG A 336 3.86 22.28 14.71
N TRP A 337 3.55 21.47 13.71
CA TRP A 337 2.80 21.88 12.53
C TRP A 337 1.49 21.12 12.43
N ALA A 338 0.49 21.67 11.73
CA ALA A 338 -0.73 20.91 11.44
C ALA A 338 -0.44 19.70 10.57
N LEU A 339 0.43 19.85 9.56
CA LEU A 339 0.61 18.87 8.48
C LEU A 339 2.08 18.44 8.33
N GLY A 340 2.28 17.17 8.01
CA GLY A 340 3.58 16.64 7.54
C GLY A 340 3.35 15.51 6.55
N SER A 341 4.03 15.53 5.41
CA SER A 341 3.64 14.64 4.30
C SER A 341 4.67 14.57 3.17
N THR A 342 5.01 13.37 2.73
CA THR A 342 5.62 13.16 1.41
C THR A 342 4.76 13.84 0.32
N LYS A 343 5.35 14.69 -0.52
CA LYS A 343 4.71 15.41 -1.64
C LYS A 343 3.37 16.10 -1.28
N PHE A 344 3.34 16.85 -0.17
CA PHE A 344 2.16 17.59 0.33
C PHE A 344 0.93 16.74 0.74
N GLY A 345 0.92 15.43 0.48
CA GLY A 345 -0.12 14.51 0.93
C GLY A 345 -1.52 14.91 0.46
N LEU A 346 -1.76 14.91 -0.85
CA LEU A 346 -2.98 15.49 -1.45
C LEU A 346 -4.27 14.70 -1.15
N ILE A 347 -4.20 13.39 -0.95
CA ILE A 347 -5.38 12.49 -0.89
C ILE A 347 -6.47 12.92 0.12
N PRO A 348 -6.17 13.34 1.37
CA PRO A 348 -7.18 13.89 2.27
C PRO A 348 -7.88 15.14 1.71
N PHE A 349 -7.17 15.98 0.96
CA PHE A 349 -7.72 17.19 0.32
C PHE A 349 -8.48 16.85 -0.96
N GLU A 350 -8.04 15.83 -1.71
CA GLU A 350 -8.77 15.27 -2.85
C GLU A 350 -10.15 14.73 -2.39
N HIS A 351 -10.19 14.03 -1.25
CA HIS A 351 -11.42 13.60 -0.58
C HIS A 351 -12.29 14.77 -0.09
N ILE A 352 -11.69 15.82 0.48
CA ILE A 352 -12.41 17.01 0.99
C ILE A 352 -13.01 17.86 -0.15
N PHE A 353 -12.30 18.01 -1.27
CA PHE A 353 -12.73 18.82 -2.43
C PHE A 353 -13.56 18.03 -3.46
N HIS A 354 -13.88 16.76 -3.18
CA HIS A 354 -14.62 15.87 -4.08
C HIS A 354 -13.94 15.69 -5.45
N VAL A 355 -12.60 15.69 -5.46
CA VAL A 355 -11.81 15.32 -6.63
C VAL A 355 -12.14 13.87 -6.98
N PRO A 356 -12.50 13.54 -8.24
CA PRO A 356 -12.81 12.17 -8.62
C PRO A 356 -11.65 11.21 -8.41
N PHE A 357 -11.95 9.94 -8.10
CA PHE A 357 -10.92 8.91 -8.09
C PHE A 357 -10.53 8.56 -9.53
N ASN A 358 -9.38 9.05 -9.98
CA ASN A 358 -8.80 8.86 -11.33
C ASN A 358 -9.63 9.47 -12.48
N TRP A 359 -10.88 9.04 -12.68
CA TRP A 359 -11.81 9.54 -13.69
C TRP A 359 -13.22 9.72 -13.12
N THR A 360 -14.08 10.42 -13.86
CA THR A 360 -15.53 10.47 -13.62
C THR A 360 -16.33 10.54 -14.92
N MET A 361 -17.59 10.11 -14.89
CA MET A 361 -18.54 10.32 -15.99
C MET A 361 -19.31 11.62 -15.76
N LYS A 362 -18.95 12.69 -16.48
CA LYS A 362 -19.73 13.95 -16.53
C LYS A 362 -20.40 14.06 -17.90
N SER A 363 -21.74 14.15 -17.92
CA SER A 363 -22.57 14.30 -19.13
C SER A 363 -22.27 13.27 -20.25
N GLY A 364 -22.12 12.00 -19.88
CA GLY A 364 -21.88 10.90 -20.82
C GLY A 364 -20.44 10.81 -21.37
N LYS A 365 -19.49 11.59 -20.83
CA LYS A 365 -18.07 11.57 -21.21
C LYS A 365 -17.18 11.35 -20.00
N LEU A 366 -16.04 10.71 -20.20
CA LEU A 366 -15.02 10.57 -19.17
C LEU A 366 -14.26 11.89 -19.00
N VAL A 367 -14.07 12.33 -17.75
CA VAL A 367 -13.25 13.48 -17.38
C VAL A 367 -12.20 13.01 -16.38
N LYS A 368 -10.92 13.32 -16.63
CA LYS A 368 -9.82 12.97 -15.72
C LYS A 368 -9.86 13.89 -14.49
N ASP A 369 -9.52 13.37 -13.31
CA ASP A 369 -9.40 14.16 -12.07
C ASP A 369 -8.73 15.54 -12.24
N ILE A 370 -7.54 15.60 -12.86
CA ILE A 370 -6.75 16.82 -13.10
C ILE A 370 -7.42 17.82 -14.05
N GLU A 371 -8.45 17.43 -14.81
CA GLU A 371 -9.21 18.34 -15.68
C GLU A 371 -10.35 19.05 -14.94
N THR A 372 -10.62 18.69 -13.69
CA THR A 372 -11.76 19.22 -12.92
C THR A 372 -11.46 20.57 -12.27
N PRO A 373 -12.43 21.51 -12.23
CA PRO A 373 -12.38 22.68 -11.35
C PRO A 373 -12.06 22.30 -9.90
N GLU A 374 -12.68 21.23 -9.40
CA GLU A 374 -12.49 20.66 -8.06
C GLU A 374 -11.00 20.40 -7.75
N TYR A 375 -10.24 19.86 -8.71
CA TYR A 375 -8.79 19.64 -8.55
C TYR A 375 -7.97 20.94 -8.50
N LEU A 376 -8.31 21.93 -9.33
CA LEU A 376 -7.59 23.22 -9.35
C LEU A 376 -7.88 24.05 -8.08
N GLU A 377 -9.09 23.93 -7.53
CA GLU A 377 -9.48 24.53 -6.25
C GLU A 377 -8.75 23.85 -5.09
N MET A 378 -8.70 22.51 -5.06
CA MET A 378 -7.93 21.71 -4.09
C MET A 378 -6.44 22.09 -4.10
N VAL A 379 -5.80 22.10 -5.27
CA VAL A 379 -4.38 22.47 -5.42
C VAL A 379 -4.14 23.92 -4.96
N SER A 380 -5.08 24.84 -5.21
CA SER A 380 -5.02 26.21 -4.72
C SER A 380 -5.22 26.33 -3.21
N PHE A 381 -6.01 25.44 -2.60
CA PHE A 381 -6.20 25.40 -1.15
C PHE A 381 -4.97 24.82 -0.41
N VAL A 382 -4.37 23.76 -0.95
CA VAL A 382 -3.12 23.20 -0.39
C VAL A 382 -1.98 24.23 -0.49
N GLN A 383 -1.94 25.03 -1.56
CA GLN A 383 -1.03 26.18 -1.66
C GLN A 383 -1.27 27.22 -0.55
N LYS A 384 -2.54 27.55 -0.21
CA LYS A 384 -2.86 28.44 0.93
C LYS A 384 -2.39 27.86 2.27
N LEU A 385 -2.56 26.56 2.50
CA LEU A 385 -2.09 25.88 3.72
C LEU A 385 -0.56 25.93 3.85
N TYR A 386 0.16 25.70 2.75
CA TYR A 386 1.63 25.80 2.72
C TYR A 386 2.11 27.25 2.94
N ALA A 387 1.51 28.23 2.24
CA ALA A 387 1.82 29.64 2.41
C ALA A 387 1.47 30.19 3.81
N ALA A 388 0.49 29.60 4.49
CA ALA A 388 0.17 29.89 5.89
C ALA A 388 1.12 29.23 6.91
N GLY A 389 2.12 28.47 6.46
CA GLY A 389 3.08 27.79 7.33
C GLY A 389 2.53 26.55 8.05
N CYS A 390 1.37 26.01 7.63
CA CYS A 390 0.72 24.90 8.31
C CYS A 390 1.43 23.54 8.11
N TYR A 391 2.35 23.45 7.15
CA TYR A 391 3.19 22.28 6.89
C TYR A 391 4.54 22.38 7.60
N ALA A 392 5.05 21.25 8.09
CA ALA A 392 6.42 21.14 8.56
C ALA A 392 7.42 21.47 7.42
N PRO A 393 8.40 22.38 7.62
CA PRO A 393 9.31 22.82 6.58
C PRO A 393 10.10 21.68 5.92
N GLY A 394 10.08 21.64 4.58
CA GLY A 394 10.76 20.59 3.80
C GLY A 394 10.09 19.20 3.88
N SER A 395 8.91 19.09 4.49
CA SER A 395 8.23 17.79 4.63
C SER A 395 7.78 17.18 3.31
N GLU A 396 7.61 17.98 2.26
CA GLU A 396 7.30 17.49 0.92
C GLU A 396 8.37 16.56 0.35
N GLY A 397 9.62 16.69 0.82
CA GLY A 397 10.75 15.80 0.51
C GLY A 397 10.94 14.61 1.45
N TRP A 398 10.09 14.42 2.47
CA TRP A 398 10.22 13.32 3.43
C TRP A 398 9.93 11.95 2.81
N THR A 399 10.70 10.95 3.23
CA THR A 399 10.32 9.53 3.10
C THR A 399 9.15 9.19 4.01
N LYS A 400 8.44 8.08 3.72
CA LYS A 400 7.36 7.59 4.58
C LYS A 400 7.80 7.41 6.05
N SER A 401 9.00 6.89 6.29
CA SER A 401 9.54 6.71 7.65
C SER A 401 9.70 8.03 8.40
N GLN A 402 10.21 9.09 7.74
CA GLN A 402 10.33 10.42 8.34
C GLN A 402 8.95 11.01 8.68
N MET A 403 7.97 10.88 7.78
CA MET A 403 6.59 11.31 8.00
C MET A 403 5.93 10.56 9.19
N SER A 404 6.03 9.23 9.23
CA SER A 404 5.52 8.42 10.34
C SER A 404 6.18 8.80 11.67
N ASN A 405 7.49 9.02 11.70
CA ASN A 405 8.22 9.38 12.92
C ASN A 405 7.88 10.80 13.42
N ALA A 406 7.68 11.77 12.51
CA ALA A 406 7.22 13.11 12.85
C ALA A 406 5.79 13.08 13.45
N PHE A 407 4.93 12.20 12.96
CA PHE A 407 3.58 12.01 13.53
C PHE A 407 3.62 11.33 14.90
N ILE A 408 4.37 10.21 15.01
CA ILE A 408 4.55 9.44 16.24
C ILE A 408 5.09 10.32 17.38
N SER A 409 6.08 11.16 17.10
CA SER A 409 6.64 12.11 18.08
C SER A 409 5.75 13.32 18.39
N GLY A 410 4.63 13.51 17.66
CA GLY A 410 3.76 14.68 17.81
C GLY A 410 4.32 15.98 17.22
N GLN A 411 5.35 15.91 16.36
CA GLN A 411 5.85 17.06 15.60
C GLN A 411 4.81 17.59 14.61
N VAL A 412 3.94 16.71 14.08
CA VAL A 412 2.83 17.09 13.18
C VAL A 412 1.48 16.54 13.68
N ALA A 413 0.41 17.32 13.53
CA ALA A 413 -0.91 16.98 14.03
C ALA A 413 -1.72 16.05 13.10
N GLN A 414 -1.44 16.05 11.80
CA GLN A 414 -2.12 15.24 10.78
C GLN A 414 -1.14 14.76 9.70
N ILE A 415 -1.31 13.52 9.24
CA ILE A 415 -0.59 12.91 8.12
C ILE A 415 -1.52 12.12 7.20
N TYR A 416 -1.11 11.86 5.96
CA TYR A 416 -1.73 10.82 5.13
C TYR A 416 -0.97 9.50 5.24
N ASP A 417 -1.65 8.46 5.73
CA ASP A 417 -1.25 7.06 5.62
C ASP A 417 -2.53 6.20 5.65
N GLY A 418 -2.48 4.98 5.12
CA GLY A 418 -3.67 4.13 4.99
C GLY A 418 -4.13 3.52 6.32
N LEU A 419 -5.44 3.34 6.49
CA LEU A 419 -6.10 2.72 7.67
C LEU A 419 -5.36 1.49 8.26
N PRO A 420 -4.82 0.52 7.48
CA PRO A 420 -4.05 -0.61 8.02
C PRO A 420 -2.81 -0.23 8.87
N ALA A 421 -2.27 0.98 8.72
CA ALA A 421 -1.16 1.47 9.53
C ALA A 421 -1.54 1.77 10.99
N PHE A 422 -2.83 1.87 11.30
CA PHE A 422 -3.35 2.05 12.65
C PHE A 422 -3.22 0.76 13.48
N GLY A 423 -4.02 -0.27 13.17
CA GLY A 423 -4.26 -1.42 14.05
C GLY A 423 -3.24 -2.56 13.99
N LYS A 424 -2.30 -2.53 13.03
CA LYS A 424 -1.22 -3.53 12.95
C LYS A 424 -0.33 -3.52 14.20
N PRO A 425 0.43 -4.61 14.49
CA PRO A 425 1.56 -4.57 15.42
C PRO A 425 2.55 -3.46 15.02
N GLY A 426 2.98 -2.64 16.00
CA GLY A 426 3.79 -1.45 15.75
C GLY A 426 3.07 -0.33 14.98
N GLY A 427 1.74 -0.39 14.87
CA GLY A 427 0.92 0.66 14.24
C GLY A 427 0.72 1.89 15.13
N TYR A 428 0.01 2.89 14.61
CA TYR A 428 -0.08 4.21 15.27
C TYR A 428 -0.75 4.17 16.65
N GLN A 429 -1.73 3.29 16.91
CA GLN A 429 -2.34 3.16 18.25
C GLN A 429 -1.39 2.64 19.34
N GLN A 430 -0.30 1.97 18.97
CA GLN A 430 0.78 1.60 19.89
C GLN A 430 1.84 2.70 19.96
N THR A 431 2.30 3.16 18.79
CA THR A 431 3.49 4.00 18.70
C THR A 431 3.26 5.44 19.13
N VAL A 432 2.09 6.03 18.87
CA VAL A 432 1.78 7.41 19.32
C VAL A 432 1.69 7.48 20.86
N PRO A 433 0.94 6.62 21.57
CA PRO A 433 0.95 6.60 23.04
C PRO A 433 2.29 6.15 23.65
N ALA A 434 3.04 5.26 22.99
CA ALA A 434 4.35 4.84 23.47
C ALA A 434 5.41 5.97 23.38
N ALA A 435 5.30 6.86 22.40
CA ALA A 435 6.14 8.04 22.29
C ALA A 435 5.73 9.16 23.27
N ASN A 436 4.41 9.32 23.52
CA ASN A 436 3.88 10.21 24.55
C ASN A 436 2.52 9.68 25.05
N PRO A 437 2.39 9.19 26.30
CA PRO A 437 1.15 8.62 26.82
C PRO A 437 -0.06 9.58 26.88
N ALA A 438 0.13 10.89 26.74
CA ALA A 438 -0.96 11.86 26.63
C ALA A 438 -1.52 12.00 25.20
N ASN A 439 -0.80 11.52 24.18
CA ASN A 439 -1.20 11.60 22.77
C ASN A 439 -2.08 10.41 22.38
N LYS A 440 -3.31 10.71 21.94
CA LYS A 440 -4.20 9.78 21.24
C LYS A 440 -4.06 9.94 19.73
N VAL A 441 -4.38 8.88 18.98
CA VAL A 441 -4.49 8.92 17.51
C VAL A 441 -5.88 8.45 17.08
N ALA A 442 -6.43 9.08 16.03
CA ALA A 442 -7.65 8.64 15.37
C ALA A 442 -7.49 8.67 13.84
N PRO A 443 -8.22 7.83 13.08
CA PRO A 443 -8.43 8.03 11.65
C PRO A 443 -9.06 9.39 11.37
N PHE A 444 -8.60 10.07 10.31
CA PHE A 444 -9.23 11.29 9.84
C PHE A 444 -10.47 10.97 9.02
N ILE A 445 -11.64 11.40 9.49
CA ILE A 445 -12.90 11.31 8.72
C ILE A 445 -13.06 12.63 7.94
N PRO A 446 -13.21 12.59 6.60
CA PRO A 446 -13.26 13.80 5.79
C PRO A 446 -14.57 14.57 5.97
N PHE A 447 -14.52 15.85 5.66
CA PHE A 447 -15.64 16.78 5.53
C PHE A 447 -15.66 17.35 4.09
N SER A 448 -16.72 18.05 3.68
CA SER A 448 -16.77 18.70 2.36
C SER A 448 -16.19 20.11 2.39
N ALA A 449 -15.34 20.46 1.41
CA ALA A 449 -14.74 21.78 1.25
C ALA A 449 -15.76 22.93 1.24
N THR A 450 -16.94 22.66 0.66
CA THR A 450 -18.05 23.62 0.45
C THR A 450 -19.29 23.29 1.29
N GLY A 451 -19.18 22.34 2.24
CA GLY A 451 -20.29 21.80 3.01
C GLY A 451 -21.09 20.71 2.28
N GLY A 452 -22.01 20.05 3.00
CA GLY A 452 -22.73 18.88 2.50
C GLY A 452 -22.03 17.55 2.82
N LYS A 453 -22.37 16.48 2.09
CA LYS A 453 -21.76 15.15 2.27
C LYS A 453 -20.33 15.16 1.76
N ALA A 454 -19.39 14.66 2.57
CA ALA A 454 -18.01 14.39 2.17
C ALA A 454 -17.92 13.16 1.24
N THR A 455 -16.73 12.93 0.67
CA THR A 455 -16.40 11.72 -0.09
C THR A 455 -15.12 11.06 0.39
N VAL A 456 -14.91 9.79 0.05
CA VAL A 456 -13.61 9.09 0.11
C VAL A 456 -13.44 8.29 -1.18
N TRP A 457 -12.23 7.91 -1.56
CA TRP A 457 -12.02 7.00 -2.69
C TRP A 457 -12.10 5.52 -2.25
N LEU A 458 -12.55 4.67 -3.17
CA LEU A 458 -12.42 3.21 -3.08
C LEU A 458 -11.10 2.78 -3.76
N ASP A 459 -9.99 3.23 -3.18
CA ASP A 459 -8.63 3.18 -3.72
C ASP A 459 -7.79 1.97 -3.27
N ASN A 460 -8.28 1.21 -2.29
CA ASN A 460 -7.55 0.13 -1.61
C ASN A 460 -8.40 -1.15 -1.59
N ILE A 461 -9.04 -1.44 -2.73
CA ILE A 461 -9.89 -2.61 -2.96
C ILE A 461 -9.03 -3.87 -2.88
N ASP A 462 -8.06 -4.05 -3.78
CA ASP A 462 -7.18 -5.22 -3.81
C ASP A 462 -5.72 -4.84 -3.53
N PHE A 463 -4.92 -5.84 -3.15
CA PHE A 463 -3.46 -5.75 -3.23
C PHE A 463 -2.99 -5.98 -4.66
N ALA A 464 -3.50 -7.05 -5.26
CA ALA A 464 -2.98 -7.72 -6.44
C ALA A 464 -3.99 -8.81 -6.87
N TRP A 465 -3.73 -9.48 -7.98
CA TRP A 465 -4.51 -10.64 -8.42
C TRP A 465 -3.62 -11.74 -9.01
N THR A 466 -3.99 -12.99 -8.81
CA THR A 466 -3.18 -14.17 -9.19
C THR A 466 -3.71 -14.79 -10.47
N MET A 467 -2.90 -14.78 -11.51
CA MET A 467 -3.13 -15.46 -12.78
C MET A 467 -3.01 -16.98 -12.61
N VAL A 468 -3.82 -17.73 -13.35
CA VAL A 468 -3.76 -19.20 -13.44
C VAL A 468 -3.23 -19.59 -14.82
N LYS A 469 -2.22 -20.46 -14.90
CA LYS A 469 -1.72 -21.02 -16.17
C LYS A 469 -2.78 -21.93 -16.82
N LYS A 470 -2.87 -21.95 -18.16
CA LYS A 470 -3.72 -22.94 -18.86
C LYS A 470 -3.29 -24.37 -18.56
N GLY A 471 -4.26 -25.25 -18.43
CA GLY A 471 -4.07 -26.69 -18.18
C GLY A 471 -5.30 -27.49 -18.56
N SER A 472 -5.35 -28.76 -18.16
CA SER A 472 -6.57 -29.57 -18.28
C SER A 472 -7.64 -29.07 -17.31
N THR A 473 -8.92 -29.23 -17.65
CA THR A 473 -10.05 -28.78 -16.82
C THR A 473 -9.98 -29.26 -15.37
N ASP A 474 -9.49 -30.48 -15.14
CA ASP A 474 -9.37 -31.03 -13.79
C ASP A 474 -8.18 -30.47 -13.02
N HIS A 475 -7.05 -30.19 -13.69
CA HIS A 475 -5.92 -29.47 -13.07
C HIS A 475 -6.32 -28.04 -12.70
N ILE A 476 -7.06 -27.33 -13.56
CA ILE A 476 -7.60 -26.00 -13.23
C ILE A 476 -8.51 -26.06 -11.99
N LYS A 477 -9.39 -27.06 -11.88
CA LYS A 477 -10.21 -27.26 -10.66
C LYS A 477 -9.35 -27.53 -9.43
N GLN A 478 -8.28 -28.32 -9.55
CA GLN A 478 -7.36 -28.58 -8.44
C GLN A 478 -6.59 -27.32 -8.00
N VAL A 479 -6.14 -26.49 -8.95
CA VAL A 479 -5.51 -25.18 -8.67
C VAL A 479 -6.50 -24.20 -8.02
N LEU A 480 -7.74 -24.13 -8.52
CA LEU A 480 -8.81 -23.33 -7.91
C LEU A 480 -9.19 -23.84 -6.51
N GLN A 481 -9.09 -25.15 -6.26
CA GLN A 481 -9.31 -25.71 -4.93
C GLN A 481 -8.15 -25.40 -3.97
N VAL A 482 -6.91 -25.27 -4.45
CA VAL A 482 -5.80 -24.66 -3.67
C VAL A 482 -6.13 -23.21 -3.36
N ALA A 483 -6.51 -22.41 -4.35
CA ALA A 483 -6.91 -21.01 -4.14
C ALA A 483 -8.07 -20.88 -3.12
N ASN A 484 -9.03 -21.81 -3.15
CA ASN A 484 -10.10 -21.90 -2.16
C ASN A 484 -9.61 -22.25 -0.74
N PHE A 485 -8.61 -23.12 -0.59
CA PHE A 485 -7.97 -23.35 0.71
C PHE A 485 -7.24 -22.10 1.22
N LEU A 486 -6.49 -21.42 0.33
CA LEU A 486 -5.75 -20.20 0.67
C LEU A 486 -6.66 -18.99 0.96
N ALA A 487 -7.86 -18.96 0.36
CA ALA A 487 -8.88 -17.94 0.60
C ALA A 487 -9.74 -18.17 1.86
N ALA A 488 -9.43 -19.17 2.69
CA ALA A 488 -10.21 -19.48 3.87
C ALA A 488 -10.31 -18.27 4.83
N PRO A 489 -11.52 -17.91 5.30
CA PRO A 489 -11.73 -16.69 6.09
C PRO A 489 -11.29 -16.85 7.56
N PHE A 490 -11.22 -15.72 8.27
CA PHE A 490 -10.92 -15.66 9.69
C PHE A 490 -11.78 -16.63 10.53
N GLY A 491 -11.18 -17.20 11.57
CA GLY A 491 -11.84 -18.15 12.46
C GLY A 491 -11.91 -19.58 11.91
N SER A 492 -11.43 -19.82 10.70
CA SER A 492 -11.22 -21.17 10.18
C SER A 492 -9.92 -21.81 10.69
N GLU A 493 -9.82 -23.13 10.61
CA GLU A 493 -8.58 -23.88 10.84
C GLU A 493 -7.51 -23.54 9.80
N GLU A 494 -7.90 -23.35 8.54
CA GLU A 494 -6.98 -23.06 7.44
C GLU A 494 -6.35 -21.66 7.60
N TYR A 495 -7.16 -20.65 7.92
CA TYR A 495 -6.66 -19.30 8.22
C TYR A 495 -5.72 -19.30 9.43
N LEU A 496 -6.05 -20.06 10.48
CA LEU A 496 -5.22 -20.18 11.68
C LEU A 496 -3.85 -20.77 11.33
N LEU A 497 -3.83 -21.87 10.58
CA LEU A 497 -2.61 -22.55 10.14
C LEU A 497 -1.73 -21.68 9.23
N MET A 498 -2.32 -20.92 8.30
CA MET A 498 -1.56 -20.05 7.39
C MET A 498 -0.98 -18.80 8.07
N ASN A 499 -1.69 -18.21 9.04
CA ASN A 499 -1.28 -16.94 9.66
C ASN A 499 -0.51 -17.10 10.97
N TYR A 500 -0.75 -18.17 11.73
CA TYR A 500 -0.15 -18.43 13.06
C TYR A 500 0.67 -19.72 13.13
N GLY A 501 0.55 -20.62 12.15
CA GLY A 501 1.38 -21.82 12.03
C GLY A 501 0.83 -23.05 12.75
N ALA A 502 1.71 -23.95 13.18
CA ALA A 502 1.37 -25.13 13.94
C ALA A 502 1.28 -24.83 15.45
N GLU A 503 0.21 -25.29 16.10
CA GLU A 503 0.02 -25.12 17.55
C GLU A 503 1.10 -25.88 18.34
N GLY A 504 1.61 -25.26 19.41
CA GLY A 504 2.72 -25.78 20.22
C GLY A 504 4.12 -25.40 19.71
N THR A 505 4.29 -25.24 18.39
CA THR A 505 5.57 -24.81 17.78
C THR A 505 5.56 -23.31 17.46
N ASP A 506 4.59 -22.88 16.66
CA ASP A 506 4.53 -21.53 16.10
C ASP A 506 3.64 -20.61 16.93
N TYR A 507 2.64 -21.15 17.63
CA TYR A 507 1.85 -20.41 18.60
C TYR A 507 1.41 -21.26 19.79
N ALA A 508 1.18 -20.60 20.93
CA ALA A 508 0.41 -21.14 22.05
C ALA A 508 -0.91 -20.34 22.18
N ARG A 509 -1.89 -20.86 22.91
CA ARG A 509 -3.14 -20.11 23.18
C ARG A 509 -3.07 -19.35 24.50
N ASP A 510 -3.64 -18.14 24.52
CA ASP A 510 -3.95 -17.45 25.78
C ASP A 510 -5.18 -18.06 26.49
N ALA A 511 -5.49 -17.55 27.68
CA ALA A 511 -6.65 -18.00 28.47
C ALA A 511 -8.03 -17.72 27.83
N LYS A 512 -8.09 -17.03 26.68
CA LYS A 512 -9.30 -16.79 25.88
C LYS A 512 -9.31 -17.59 24.57
N GLY A 513 -8.27 -18.37 24.29
CA GLY A 513 -8.12 -19.19 23.08
C GLY A 513 -7.38 -18.51 21.92
N ASN A 514 -6.92 -17.27 22.09
CA ASN A 514 -6.24 -16.49 21.05
C ASN A 514 -4.84 -17.05 20.75
N PRO A 515 -4.44 -17.17 19.47
CA PRO A 515 -3.08 -17.56 19.12
C PRO A 515 -2.08 -16.44 19.48
N ILE A 516 -1.12 -16.78 20.34
CA ILE A 516 0.03 -15.96 20.72
C ILE A 516 1.28 -16.56 20.03
N PRO A 517 1.89 -15.86 19.06
CA PRO A 517 2.99 -16.41 18.28
C PRO A 517 4.27 -16.57 19.13
N THR A 518 4.98 -17.66 18.90
CA THR A 518 6.36 -17.88 19.36
C THR A 518 7.34 -17.20 18.39
N PRO A 519 8.64 -17.10 18.72
CA PRO A 519 9.65 -16.66 17.77
C PRO A 519 9.76 -17.51 16.51
N ALA A 520 9.31 -18.79 16.51
CA ALA A 520 9.38 -19.67 15.35
C ALA A 520 8.38 -19.29 14.24
N ALA A 521 7.20 -18.79 14.60
CA ALA A 521 6.21 -18.32 13.64
C ALA A 521 6.78 -17.27 12.67
N ALA A 522 7.71 -16.42 13.13
CA ALA A 522 8.28 -15.33 12.34
C ALA A 522 8.94 -15.78 11.01
N LEU A 523 9.38 -17.04 10.91
CA LEU A 523 9.87 -17.64 9.66
C LEU A 523 8.97 -18.77 9.15
N ASN A 524 8.23 -19.47 10.02
CA ASN A 524 7.34 -20.55 9.60
C ASN A 524 6.06 -20.04 8.91
N THR A 525 5.50 -18.89 9.33
CA THR A 525 4.34 -18.23 8.69
C THR A 525 4.72 -17.12 7.70
N ALA A 526 6.01 -16.89 7.47
CA ALA A 526 6.50 -15.98 6.44
C ALA A 526 6.25 -16.49 5.00
N VAL A 527 5.77 -17.72 4.83
CA VAL A 527 5.42 -18.29 3.52
C VAL A 527 4.28 -17.46 2.90
N PRO A 528 4.43 -16.93 1.67
CA PRO A 528 3.53 -15.91 1.11
C PRO A 528 2.19 -16.45 0.59
N TRP A 529 1.54 -17.38 1.32
CA TRP A 529 0.24 -17.97 1.01
C TRP A 529 -0.84 -16.94 0.62
N LYS A 530 -0.94 -15.87 1.41
CA LYS A 530 -1.87 -14.74 1.23
C LYS A 530 -1.62 -13.89 -0.02
N TYR A 531 -0.51 -14.11 -0.72
CA TYR A 531 -0.16 -13.47 -2.00
C TYR A 531 -0.34 -14.44 -3.18
N LEU A 532 -1.19 -15.46 -3.02
CA LEU A 532 -1.66 -16.37 -4.08
C LEU A 532 -3.19 -16.43 -4.12
N ALA A 533 -3.85 -16.45 -2.97
CA ALA A 533 -5.25 -16.04 -2.80
C ALA A 533 -5.46 -15.61 -1.34
N ALA A 534 -6.51 -14.85 -1.08
CA ALA A 534 -6.93 -14.48 0.28
C ALA A 534 -8.45 -14.35 0.37
N GLY A 535 -9.01 -14.64 1.54
CA GLY A 535 -10.41 -14.37 1.83
C GLY A 535 -10.68 -12.88 2.07
N PRO A 536 -11.92 -12.49 2.40
CA PRO A 536 -12.24 -11.12 2.80
C PRO A 536 -11.36 -10.65 3.96
N ASN A 537 -10.94 -9.38 3.87
CA ASN A 537 -10.19 -8.72 4.94
C ASN A 537 -11.04 -8.63 6.22
N THR A 538 -10.40 -8.78 7.37
CA THR A 538 -11.03 -8.81 8.70
C THR A 538 -10.17 -8.08 9.71
N LEU A 539 -10.80 -7.42 10.68
CA LEU A 539 -10.12 -6.68 11.73
C LEU A 539 -10.02 -7.54 12.97
N TYR A 540 -8.82 -7.98 13.32
CA TYR A 540 -8.58 -8.80 14.51
C TYR A 540 -7.40 -8.28 15.32
N SER A 541 -7.63 -8.07 16.62
CA SER A 541 -6.56 -7.90 17.62
C SER A 541 -7.12 -8.12 19.02
N PRO A 542 -6.67 -9.15 19.76
CA PRO A 542 -7.14 -9.43 21.12
C PRO A 542 -6.47 -8.53 22.17
N GLN A 543 -5.38 -7.87 21.79
CA GLN A 543 -4.59 -6.96 22.63
C GLN A 543 -5.10 -5.51 22.52
N PHE A 544 -5.67 -5.13 21.37
CA PHE A 544 -6.03 -3.74 21.05
C PHE A 544 -7.48 -3.64 20.55
N THR A 545 -8.42 -4.25 21.27
CA THR A 545 -9.83 -4.36 20.86
C THR A 545 -10.52 -3.00 20.65
N ASP A 546 -10.18 -1.97 21.43
CA ASP A 546 -10.71 -0.62 21.22
C ASP A 546 -10.18 0.03 19.92
N ALA A 547 -8.96 -0.28 19.51
CA ALA A 547 -8.45 0.16 18.22
C ALA A 547 -9.12 -0.56 17.05
N ILE A 548 -9.55 -1.82 17.25
CA ILE A 548 -10.36 -2.57 16.29
C ILE A 548 -11.76 -1.95 16.15
N LYS A 549 -12.37 -1.49 17.26
CA LYS A 549 -13.63 -0.70 17.22
C LYS A 549 -13.46 0.60 16.43
N VAL A 550 -12.39 1.37 16.69
CA VAL A 550 -12.10 2.63 15.98
C VAL A 550 -11.88 2.40 14.48
N LEU A 551 -11.20 1.32 14.08
CA LEU A 551 -11.06 0.97 12.67
C LEU A 551 -12.38 0.53 12.03
N HIS A 552 -13.19 -0.25 12.73
CA HIS A 552 -14.50 -0.69 12.24
C HIS A 552 -15.46 0.50 12.04
N ASP A 553 -15.55 1.40 13.02
CA ASP A 553 -16.31 2.65 12.93
C ASP A 553 -15.82 3.53 11.77
N ALA A 554 -14.51 3.68 11.59
CA ALA A 554 -13.95 4.41 10.45
C ALA A 554 -14.34 3.78 9.10
N TYR A 555 -14.24 2.46 8.94
CA TYR A 555 -14.70 1.79 7.71
C TYR A 555 -16.22 1.92 7.51
N THR A 556 -17.01 1.80 8.57
CA THR A 556 -18.48 1.97 8.56
C THR A 556 -18.89 3.38 8.13
N LYS A 557 -18.11 4.41 8.49
CA LYS A 557 -18.32 5.80 8.05
C LYS A 557 -17.83 6.08 6.63
N LEU A 558 -16.70 5.48 6.24
CA LEU A 558 -16.01 5.79 4.98
C LEU A 558 -16.54 5.01 3.78
N VAL A 559 -16.78 3.69 3.89
CA VAL A 559 -17.22 2.87 2.75
C VAL A 559 -18.54 3.36 2.12
N PRO A 560 -19.58 3.80 2.87
CA PRO A 560 -20.81 4.32 2.29
C PRO A 560 -20.70 5.67 1.58
N ILE A 561 -19.60 6.41 1.74
CA ILE A 561 -19.27 7.64 0.98
C ILE A 561 -18.17 7.41 -0.07
N GLY A 562 -17.90 6.14 -0.39
CA GLY A 562 -16.87 5.71 -1.33
C GLY A 562 -17.21 6.01 -2.79
N VAL A 563 -16.31 6.73 -3.47
CA VAL A 563 -16.33 6.99 -4.91
C VAL A 563 -15.41 5.99 -5.60
N ALA A 564 -15.94 5.29 -6.61
CA ALA A 564 -15.18 4.36 -7.45
C ALA A 564 -14.71 5.02 -8.75
N ASP A 565 -13.55 4.59 -9.25
CA ASP A 565 -13.07 4.92 -10.60
C ASP A 565 -13.93 4.16 -11.64
N PRO A 566 -14.63 4.85 -12.56
CA PRO A 566 -15.41 4.19 -13.62
C PRO A 566 -14.54 3.48 -14.67
N THR A 567 -13.22 3.67 -14.64
CA THR A 567 -12.26 2.96 -15.49
C THR A 567 -11.61 1.73 -14.82
N LEU A 568 -11.99 1.40 -13.58
CA LEU A 568 -11.53 0.19 -12.88
C LEU A 568 -12.02 -1.08 -13.61
N GLY A 569 -11.09 -1.95 -13.99
CA GLY A 569 -11.38 -3.13 -14.81
C GLY A 569 -11.60 -2.83 -16.29
N LEU A 570 -11.15 -1.67 -16.78
CA LEU A 570 -11.05 -1.34 -18.21
C LEU A 570 -9.60 -1.36 -18.69
N PHE A 571 -9.38 -1.65 -19.97
CA PHE A 571 -8.03 -1.62 -20.58
C PHE A 571 -7.86 -0.45 -21.57
N SER A 572 -6.70 0.22 -21.47
CA SER A 572 -6.23 1.28 -22.37
C SER A 572 -4.76 1.01 -22.77
N PRO A 573 -4.49 0.62 -24.03
CA PRO A 573 -3.13 0.45 -24.54
C PRO A 573 -2.22 1.68 -24.32
N THR A 574 -2.75 2.89 -24.50
CA THR A 574 -1.96 4.13 -24.34
C THR A 574 -1.64 4.38 -22.86
N ASN A 575 -2.56 4.08 -21.94
CA ASN A 575 -2.32 4.24 -20.51
C ASN A 575 -1.26 3.26 -20.01
N ALA A 576 -1.37 1.98 -20.37
CA ALA A 576 -0.40 0.94 -20.04
C ALA A 576 1.01 1.24 -20.59
N LYS A 577 1.10 1.83 -21.79
CA LYS A 577 2.38 2.16 -22.43
C LYS A 577 3.08 3.40 -21.84
N GLN A 578 2.33 4.45 -21.51
CA GLN A 578 2.94 5.77 -21.21
C GLN A 578 2.17 6.66 -20.23
N GLY A 579 1.09 6.19 -19.60
CA GLY A 579 0.22 7.00 -18.73
C GLY A 579 0.98 7.70 -17.59
N LEU A 580 1.85 6.97 -16.88
CA LEU A 580 2.70 7.53 -15.81
C LEU A 580 3.69 8.58 -16.35
N THR A 581 4.29 8.33 -17.52
CA THR A 581 5.26 9.22 -18.16
C THR A 581 4.63 10.56 -18.51
N ILE A 582 3.43 10.57 -19.10
CA ILE A 582 2.74 11.80 -19.47
C ILE A 582 2.10 12.52 -18.27
N ALA A 583 1.79 11.81 -17.18
CA ALA A 583 1.24 12.39 -15.95
C ALA A 583 2.30 13.09 -15.08
N LYS A 584 3.56 12.63 -15.11
CA LYS A 584 4.63 13.19 -14.27
C LYS A 584 4.78 14.72 -14.38
N PRO A 585 4.81 15.35 -15.57
CA PRO A 585 4.88 16.82 -15.69
C PRO A 585 3.78 17.57 -14.95
N VAL A 586 2.56 17.00 -14.84
CA VAL A 586 1.45 17.60 -14.08
C VAL A 586 1.75 17.55 -12.58
N SER A 587 2.21 16.41 -12.07
CA SER A 587 2.60 16.24 -10.66
C SER A 587 3.77 17.17 -10.28
N ASP A 588 4.76 17.33 -11.16
CA ASP A 588 5.89 18.24 -10.96
C ASP A 588 5.44 19.72 -10.96
N ALA A 589 4.52 20.10 -11.85
CA ALA A 589 3.95 21.45 -11.90
C ALA A 589 3.13 21.78 -10.65
N VAL A 590 2.26 20.87 -10.19
CA VAL A 590 1.47 21.00 -8.96
C VAL A 590 2.38 21.12 -7.73
N THR A 591 3.42 20.28 -7.65
CA THR A 591 4.42 20.34 -6.57
C THR A 591 5.13 21.70 -6.52
N ASN A 592 5.47 22.28 -7.67
CA ASN A 592 6.12 23.59 -7.72
C ASN A 592 5.16 24.75 -7.44
N PHE A 593 3.90 24.70 -7.88
CA PHE A 593 2.90 25.72 -7.55
C PHE A 593 2.58 25.75 -6.04
N ILE A 594 2.32 24.60 -5.41
CA ILE A 594 2.07 24.52 -3.96
C ILE A 594 3.27 25.08 -3.19
N ALA A 595 4.49 24.73 -3.60
CA ALA A 595 5.73 25.21 -2.99
C ALA A 595 6.07 26.70 -3.29
N GLY A 596 5.22 27.44 -4.01
CA GLY A 596 5.45 28.84 -4.37
C GLY A 596 6.54 29.09 -5.43
N ARG A 597 6.94 28.05 -6.17
CA ARG A 597 7.99 28.09 -7.22
C ARG A 597 7.44 28.07 -8.66
N GLY A 598 6.11 28.18 -8.81
CA GLY A 598 5.41 28.17 -10.10
C GLY A 598 3.99 28.73 -9.94
N SER A 599 3.23 28.76 -11.04
CA SER A 599 1.89 29.35 -11.09
C SER A 599 0.80 28.30 -11.40
N LEU A 600 -0.46 28.65 -11.10
CA LEU A 600 -1.61 27.84 -11.49
C LEU A 600 -1.76 27.74 -13.03
N ASN A 601 -1.16 28.67 -13.78
CA ASN A 601 -1.13 28.60 -15.25
C ASN A 601 -0.12 27.56 -15.75
N ASP A 602 0.97 27.30 -15.02
CA ASP A 602 1.90 26.21 -15.33
C ASP A 602 1.23 24.85 -15.11
N VAL A 603 0.44 24.71 -14.04
CA VAL A 603 -0.40 23.53 -13.79
C VAL A 603 -1.39 23.31 -14.94
N LYS A 604 -2.15 24.33 -15.33
CA LYS A 604 -3.08 24.27 -16.48
C LYS A 604 -2.37 23.93 -17.80
N SER A 605 -1.17 24.45 -18.02
CA SER A 605 -0.34 24.18 -19.20
C SER A 605 0.15 22.72 -19.23
N ALA A 606 0.56 22.18 -18.08
CA ALA A 606 0.94 20.79 -17.95
C ALA A 606 -0.25 19.85 -18.19
N ILE A 607 -1.45 20.19 -17.70
CA ILE A 607 -2.69 19.42 -17.99
C ILE A 607 -3.01 19.43 -19.49
N SER A 608 -2.90 20.58 -20.17
CA SER A 608 -3.07 20.69 -21.62
C SER A 608 -2.03 19.85 -22.40
N THR A 609 -0.80 19.78 -21.88
CA THR A 609 0.27 18.92 -22.42
C THR A 609 -0.06 17.44 -22.20
N TRP A 610 -0.55 17.05 -21.02
CA TRP A 610 -0.97 15.67 -20.73
C TRP A 610 -2.05 15.17 -21.70
N LYS A 611 -3.07 16.01 -21.97
CA LYS A 611 -4.14 15.72 -22.94
C LYS A 611 -3.58 15.38 -24.32
N SER A 612 -2.75 16.26 -24.87
CA SER A 612 -2.16 16.12 -26.21
C SER A 612 -1.06 15.06 -26.31
N ALA A 613 -0.32 14.79 -25.23
CA ALA A 613 0.70 13.73 -25.18
C ALA A 613 0.13 12.30 -25.10
N GLY A 614 -1.17 12.15 -24.81
CA GLY A 614 -1.85 10.85 -24.82
C GLY A 614 -3.12 10.76 -23.98
N GLY A 615 -3.37 11.71 -23.06
CA GLY A 615 -4.54 11.70 -22.19
C GLY A 615 -5.88 11.67 -22.95
N ASP A 616 -5.96 12.33 -24.10
CA ASP A 616 -7.16 12.32 -24.93
C ASP A 616 -7.35 11.00 -25.70
N ALA A 617 -6.26 10.30 -26.04
CA ALA A 617 -6.31 8.94 -26.57
C ALA A 617 -6.73 7.94 -25.50
N ILE A 618 -6.17 8.03 -24.28
CA ILE A 618 -6.57 7.21 -23.12
C ILE A 618 -8.06 7.36 -22.81
N ARG A 619 -8.58 8.60 -22.77
CA ARG A 619 -10.02 8.85 -22.60
C ARG A 619 -10.84 8.16 -23.69
N SER A 620 -10.40 8.26 -24.94
CA SER A 620 -11.11 7.67 -26.09
C SER A 620 -11.10 6.15 -26.06
N GLU A 621 -9.99 5.53 -25.63
CA GLU A 621 -9.87 4.10 -25.37
C GLU A 621 -10.83 3.67 -24.24
N PHE A 622 -10.80 4.29 -23.06
CA PHE A 622 -11.71 3.94 -21.97
C PHE A 622 -13.19 4.20 -22.30
N GLN A 623 -13.54 5.24 -23.06
CA GLN A 623 -14.91 5.43 -23.55
C GLN A 623 -15.34 4.32 -24.51
N LYS A 624 -14.44 3.81 -25.37
CA LYS A 624 -14.72 2.66 -26.23
C LYS A 624 -14.97 1.39 -25.42
N ALA A 625 -14.23 1.18 -24.32
CA ALA A 625 -14.46 0.07 -23.38
C ALA A 625 -15.86 0.13 -22.76
N LEU A 626 -16.25 1.30 -22.24
CA LEU A 626 -17.57 1.52 -21.61
C LEU A 626 -18.73 1.27 -22.58
N SER A 627 -18.67 1.82 -23.80
CA SER A 627 -19.70 1.58 -24.82
C SER A 627 -19.80 0.11 -25.23
N GLY A 628 -18.68 -0.61 -25.27
CA GLY A 628 -18.65 -2.06 -25.51
C GLY A 628 -19.30 -2.86 -24.38
N ALA A 629 -19.10 -2.44 -23.12
CA ALA A 629 -19.72 -3.07 -21.95
C ALA A 629 -21.26 -3.03 -22.02
N THR A 630 -21.81 -1.89 -22.40
CA THR A 630 -23.27 -1.66 -22.50
C THR A 630 -23.95 -2.35 -23.67
N ALA A 631 -23.19 -2.94 -24.60
CA ALA A 631 -23.73 -3.55 -25.84
C ALA A 631 -23.93 -5.08 -25.76
N SER A 632 -23.70 -5.70 -24.61
CA SER A 632 -24.01 -7.13 -24.41
C SER A 632 -25.53 -7.32 -24.37
N PRO A 633 -26.12 -8.20 -25.20
CA PRO A 633 -27.56 -8.39 -25.23
C PRO A 633 -28.06 -9.02 -23.93
N SER A 634 -29.16 -8.49 -23.40
CA SER A 634 -29.92 -9.16 -22.34
C SER A 634 -30.31 -10.57 -22.78
N PRO A 635 -30.31 -11.57 -21.89
CA PRO A 635 -31.00 -12.83 -22.15
C PRO A 635 -32.46 -12.53 -22.50
N SER A 636 -32.98 -13.17 -23.54
CA SER A 636 -34.41 -13.18 -23.82
C SER A 636 -35.17 -13.79 -22.65
N ALA A 637 -36.31 -13.18 -22.30
CA ALA A 637 -37.17 -13.59 -21.19
C ALA A 637 -37.80 -14.98 -21.37
#